data_AF-M5TTF2-F1
#
_entry.id   AF-M5TTF2-F1
#
_cell.length_a   1.000
_cell.length_b   1.000
_cell.length_c   1.000
_cell.angle_alpha   90.00
_cell.angle_beta   90.00
_cell.angle_gamma   90.00
#
_symmetry.space_group_name_H-M   'P 1'
#
loop_
_entity.id
_entity.type
_entity.pdbx_description
1 polymer ?
#
loop_
_entity_poly.entity_id
_entity_poly.type
_entity_poly.pdbx_seq_one_letter_code
_entity_poly.pdbx_strand_id
1 'polypeptide(L)'
;MIVAGCAEYLRQTRIEEYIDRLPLVFSSMVNCCWVSLRWGLAALAVVIGSNNTWGQDAVNPSPSVFELPKRHLAYQKLLVQSENAIRAGDLKGCEGFCERAIATLPQDPMAYIQLARVNVRRGDHSNAIENLRSAGDAGYREAALLVGHQDFAGLKSIPEFQSIVRRIASKQPKQFPYQEDVKDGVVEDGVATVSMENTGYVSSIQTLIAKFALPDEDGEKDPRRSAVVRGQGKAGELVRQWFLEGTASGNRGDFYDNHDHDHSNMDYASFPQLTRIEYVKEAKDAGLTNGLQTQWLFAHRTIGNSSTALTGGPFWRSQPRAAYTQAGLATRLYLQYVNNHLYFYPEHRDHDSGLNGVGGGYGDLYPANTPYLITSQGSSGSDRPFMHAIALTMAALRPDVKDELTRKHALMPAIQMLLRSCSKRVADENDYLTAKAHPSVFDSKNLDVERMVRRAHELTVKTLPPLVRVRVLHEDEPNVGVNQFDTLSEKLFDTPCSIARVARSLEYQRRMILSAEASEDLNGRELTWHWVVLRGDADKIQITPLGESGAKVELIVAHHEPFAIPGSPEMVTNRVEIGVFVHNGSHYSAPAFVSTYFPTSESRLYDEHKKIKSVRYRDYRKEKHYADPLIEPIKDWQDLFRYDEEQRLLGWTRLRNEERESFTADGGLVTERDDFGRPKTAKVVKYVVQNAKSAHPVVVPVATDTVMRYTYASDSDRIGTHVVEQ
;
A
#
# COMPACT_ATOMS: atom_id res chain seq x y z
N MET A 1 12.70 12.47 28.91
CA MET A 1 13.84 12.53 27.96
C MET A 1 14.11 11.15 27.34
N ILE A 2 13.11 10.58 26.64
CA ILE A 2 13.23 9.34 25.85
C ILE A 2 12.47 9.59 24.53
N VAL A 3 12.87 10.65 23.81
CA VAL A 3 12.14 11.19 22.64
C VAL A 3 13.12 11.89 21.65
N ALA A 4 14.29 11.30 21.39
CA ALA A 4 15.37 11.96 20.63
C ALA A 4 16.10 11.09 19.57
N GLY A 5 15.89 9.77 19.54
CA GLY A 5 16.52 8.86 18.55
C GLY A 5 15.50 8.39 17.50
N CYS A 6 14.70 7.37 17.85
CA CYS A 6 13.59 6.94 16.98
C CYS A 6 12.57 8.06 16.72
N ALA A 7 12.33 8.93 17.70
CA ALA A 7 11.46 10.09 17.51
C ALA A 7 12.03 11.11 16.52
N GLU A 8 13.34 11.15 16.24
CA GLU A 8 13.88 12.05 15.21
C GLU A 8 13.45 11.55 13.82
N TYR A 9 13.57 10.24 13.57
CA TYR A 9 13.14 9.58 12.33
C TYR A 9 11.60 9.53 12.17
N LEU A 10 10.87 9.35 13.27
CA LEU A 10 9.40 9.25 13.27
C LEU A 10 8.68 10.61 13.36
N ARG A 11 9.28 11.65 13.96
CA ARG A 11 8.80 13.04 13.84
C ARG A 11 9.04 13.60 12.44
N GLN A 12 10.21 13.33 11.85
CA GLN A 12 10.51 13.73 10.47
C GLN A 12 9.52 13.13 9.44
N THR A 13 8.78 12.07 9.81
CA THR A 13 7.77 11.43 8.97
C THR A 13 6.32 11.57 9.48
N ARG A 14 6.11 12.20 10.65
CA ARG A 14 4.83 12.35 11.39
C ARG A 14 3.99 11.06 11.52
N ILE A 15 4.63 9.88 11.60
CA ILE A 15 3.91 8.59 11.65
C ILE A 15 3.26 8.32 13.02
N GLU A 16 3.76 8.94 14.10
CA GLU A 16 3.30 8.70 15.48
C GLU A 16 1.81 9.05 15.70
N GLU A 17 1.25 10.04 15.00
CA GLU A 17 -0.19 10.39 15.09
C GLU A 17 -1.14 9.31 14.52
N TYR A 18 -0.60 8.30 13.83
CA TYR A 18 -1.39 7.24 13.16
C TYR A 18 -1.29 5.88 13.88
N ILE A 19 -0.29 5.66 14.73
CA ILE A 19 -0.07 4.36 15.40
C ILE A 19 -1.21 4.05 16.38
N ASP A 20 -1.66 5.04 17.17
CA ASP A 20 -2.75 4.88 18.15
C ASP A 20 -4.16 4.73 17.54
N ARG A 21 -4.29 4.74 16.21
CA ARG A 21 -5.58 4.63 15.50
C ARG A 21 -5.56 3.71 14.27
N LEU A 22 -4.58 2.81 14.16
CA LEU A 22 -4.62 1.73 13.16
C LEU A 22 -5.68 0.68 13.57
N PRO A 23 -6.80 0.52 12.84
CA PRO A 23 -7.64 -0.66 13.02
C PRO A 23 -6.89 -1.90 12.50
N LEU A 24 -6.88 -2.97 13.31
CA LEU A 24 -6.37 -4.30 12.92
C LEU A 24 -7.29 -4.95 11.87
N VAL A 25 -7.18 -4.50 10.62
CA VAL A 25 -7.95 -5.04 9.48
C VAL A 25 -7.10 -6.07 8.73
N PHE A 26 -7.23 -7.34 9.11
CA PHE A 26 -6.73 -8.48 8.32
C PHE A 26 -7.73 -9.64 8.28
N SER A 27 -8.31 -9.84 7.09
CA SER A 27 -9.10 -10.98 6.62
C SER A 27 -9.13 -10.83 5.09
N SER A 28 -8.90 -11.80 4.20
CA SER A 28 -8.63 -13.26 4.29
C SER A 28 -8.01 -13.72 2.93
N MET A 29 -7.69 -14.98 2.55
CA MET A 29 -7.88 -16.35 3.06
C MET A 29 -6.70 -17.25 2.68
N VAL A 30 -6.53 -18.40 3.36
CA VAL A 30 -5.95 -19.65 2.80
C VAL A 30 -6.63 -20.85 3.48
N ASN A 31 -6.90 -21.94 2.72
CA ASN A 31 -6.97 -23.39 3.07
C ASN A 31 -7.92 -24.13 2.07
N CYS A 32 -7.91 -25.43 1.76
CA CYS A 32 -7.07 -26.65 1.93
C CYS A 32 -7.70 -27.79 1.06
N CYS A 33 -7.15 -28.97 0.72
CA CYS A 33 -5.79 -29.56 0.70
C CYS A 33 -5.78 -30.86 -0.16
N TRP A 34 -4.58 -31.38 -0.51
CA TRP A 34 -4.14 -32.80 -0.70
C TRP A 34 -5.07 -33.87 -1.33
N VAL A 35 -4.58 -34.66 -2.31
CA VAL A 35 -4.14 -36.10 -2.21
C VAL A 35 -3.89 -36.62 -3.65
N SER A 36 -2.98 -37.55 -4.02
CA SER A 36 -1.71 -38.06 -3.45
C SER A 36 -0.91 -38.90 -4.53
N LEU A 37 0.24 -39.49 -4.15
CA LEU A 37 0.94 -40.64 -4.76
C LEU A 37 1.62 -40.57 -6.17
N ARG A 38 2.96 -40.46 -6.18
CA ARG A 38 3.93 -41.56 -6.48
C ARG A 38 5.32 -41.00 -6.80
N TRP A 39 6.34 -41.47 -6.07
CA TRP A 39 7.70 -41.87 -6.51
C TRP A 39 8.55 -42.05 -5.26
N GLY A 40 8.64 -43.28 -4.76
CA GLY A 40 9.60 -43.65 -3.72
C GLY A 40 10.79 -44.34 -4.37
N LEU A 41 12.02 -43.96 -3.98
CA LEU A 41 13.27 -44.73 -4.10
C LEU A 41 14.46 -43.89 -3.57
N ALA A 42 14.57 -43.71 -2.25
CA ALA A 42 15.80 -43.23 -1.57
C ALA A 42 15.75 -43.35 -0.02
N ALA A 43 15.05 -44.36 0.53
CA ALA A 43 14.88 -44.50 1.99
C ALA A 43 15.08 -45.95 2.46
N LEU A 44 16.28 -46.50 2.22
CA LEU A 44 16.72 -47.76 2.86
C LEU A 44 18.25 -47.88 2.95
N ALA A 45 18.91 -46.85 3.49
CA ALA A 45 20.29 -46.95 3.99
C ALA A 45 20.44 -46.01 5.19
N VAL A 46 21.22 -46.43 6.20
CA VAL A 46 21.49 -45.68 7.45
C VAL A 46 20.30 -45.54 8.41
N VAL A 47 19.69 -46.67 8.77
CA VAL A 47 19.32 -46.93 10.17
C VAL A 47 20.19 -48.09 10.64
N ILE A 48 20.83 -47.91 11.81
CA ILE A 48 21.88 -48.73 12.47
C ILE A 48 23.29 -48.12 12.32
N GLY A 49 23.89 -47.73 13.46
CA GLY A 49 25.35 -47.64 13.58
C GLY A 49 25.99 -46.25 13.74
N SER A 50 25.56 -45.42 14.69
CA SER A 50 26.50 -44.60 15.50
C SER A 50 25.82 -43.93 16.69
N ASN A 51 25.99 -44.52 17.88
CA ASN A 51 25.97 -43.74 19.12
C ASN A 51 27.23 -42.86 19.11
N ASN A 52 27.10 -41.62 18.62
CA ASN A 52 28.08 -40.58 18.86
C ASN A 52 27.38 -39.41 19.56
N THR A 53 27.88 -39.09 20.75
CA THR A 53 27.59 -37.85 21.46
C THR A 53 28.09 -36.67 20.63
N TRP A 54 27.22 -36.07 19.83
CA TRP A 54 27.46 -34.76 19.23
C TRP A 54 26.87 -33.69 20.15
N GLY A 55 27.70 -32.70 20.49
CA GLY A 55 27.32 -31.66 21.43
C GLY A 55 26.16 -30.80 20.95
N GLN A 56 25.42 -30.27 21.91
CA GLN A 56 24.76 -28.98 21.74
C GLN A 56 25.87 -27.97 21.44
N ASP A 57 26.03 -27.59 20.16
CA ASP A 57 26.65 -26.34 19.67
C ASP A 57 26.73 -26.29 18.12
N ALA A 58 25.81 -26.96 17.43
CA ALA A 58 25.52 -26.66 16.04
C ALA A 58 24.74 -25.34 15.96
N VAL A 59 25.43 -24.22 16.19
CA VAL A 59 24.89 -22.88 15.94
C VAL A 59 24.59 -22.80 14.45
N ASN A 60 23.30 -22.95 14.09
CA ASN A 60 22.85 -22.63 12.74
C ASN A 60 23.32 -21.20 12.42
N PRO A 61 24.09 -20.99 11.34
CA PRO A 61 24.59 -19.66 11.03
C PRO A 61 23.41 -18.71 10.89
N SER A 62 23.55 -17.50 11.45
CA SER A 62 22.53 -16.48 11.34
C SER A 62 22.19 -16.27 9.85
N PRO A 63 20.91 -16.14 9.49
CA PRO A 63 20.52 -15.98 8.10
C PRO A 63 21.20 -14.77 7.46
N SER A 64 21.56 -14.89 6.18
CA SER A 64 21.95 -13.72 5.39
C SER A 64 20.85 -12.66 5.50
N VAL A 65 21.26 -11.40 5.62
CA VAL A 65 20.34 -10.26 5.70
C VAL A 65 19.35 -10.24 4.52
N PHE A 66 19.77 -10.71 3.35
CA PHE A 66 18.96 -10.81 2.13
C PHE A 66 17.86 -11.89 2.20
N GLU A 67 17.96 -12.87 3.11
CA GLU A 67 16.87 -13.83 3.35
C GLU A 67 15.78 -13.28 4.29
N LEU A 68 16.08 -12.25 5.08
CA LEU A 68 15.18 -11.77 6.13
C LEU A 68 13.82 -11.29 5.62
N PRO A 69 13.66 -10.60 4.46
CA PRO A 69 12.34 -10.25 3.94
C PRO A 69 11.47 -11.50 3.64
N LYS A 70 12.07 -12.53 3.03
CA LYS A 70 11.38 -13.80 2.71
C LYS A 70 11.01 -14.56 3.97
N ARG A 71 11.90 -14.61 4.96
CA ARG A 71 11.64 -15.22 6.28
C ARG A 71 10.56 -14.46 7.05
N HIS A 72 10.58 -13.13 7.02
CA HIS A 72 9.57 -12.31 7.70
C HIS A 72 8.18 -12.46 7.07
N LEU A 73 8.08 -12.56 5.73
CA LEU A 73 6.80 -12.87 5.07
C LEU A 73 6.25 -14.26 5.46
N ALA A 74 7.12 -15.26 5.62
CA ALA A 74 6.73 -16.57 6.13
C ALA A 74 6.30 -16.50 7.61
N TYR A 75 7.03 -15.75 8.43
CA TYR A 75 6.73 -15.48 9.83
C TYR A 75 5.35 -14.82 10.03
N GLN A 76 5.04 -13.77 9.28
CA GLN A 76 3.72 -13.12 9.35
C GLN A 76 2.57 -14.06 9.00
N LYS A 77 2.73 -14.92 7.99
CA LYS A 77 1.73 -15.94 7.66
C LYS A 77 1.49 -16.90 8.82
N LEU A 78 2.54 -17.28 9.55
CA LEU A 78 2.44 -18.13 10.73
C LEU A 78 1.77 -17.40 11.91
N LEU A 79 2.03 -16.10 12.11
CA LEU A 79 1.32 -15.29 13.13
C LEU A 79 -0.18 -15.15 12.83
N VAL A 80 -0.55 -14.96 11.56
CA VAL A 80 -1.98 -14.92 11.16
C VAL A 80 -2.63 -16.29 11.37
N GLN A 81 -1.91 -17.38 11.08
CA GLN A 81 -2.40 -18.74 11.33
C GLN A 81 -2.55 -19.02 12.83
N SER A 82 -1.62 -18.59 13.68
CA SER A 82 -1.72 -18.76 15.13
C SER A 82 -2.84 -17.92 15.76
N GLU A 83 -3.02 -16.68 15.31
CA GLU A 83 -4.12 -15.81 15.74
C GLU A 83 -5.50 -16.38 15.32
N ASN A 84 -5.61 -16.96 14.13
CA ASN A 84 -6.85 -17.65 13.72
C ASN A 84 -7.11 -18.91 14.54
N ALA A 85 -6.07 -19.71 14.83
CA ALA A 85 -6.19 -20.92 15.64
C ALA A 85 -6.61 -20.62 17.09
N ILE A 86 -6.00 -19.62 17.75
CA ILE A 86 -6.35 -19.25 19.13
C ILE A 86 -7.76 -18.65 19.24
N ARG A 87 -8.25 -17.97 18.19
CA ARG A 87 -9.65 -17.51 18.09
C ARG A 87 -10.63 -18.67 17.92
N ALA A 88 -10.26 -19.70 17.17
CA ALA A 88 -11.04 -20.92 16.99
C ALA A 88 -10.98 -21.89 18.18
N GLY A 89 -10.22 -21.57 19.24
CA GLY A 89 -9.99 -22.45 20.38
C GLY A 89 -8.98 -23.58 20.14
N ASP A 90 -8.37 -23.65 18.95
CA ASP A 90 -7.32 -24.62 18.63
C ASP A 90 -5.97 -24.19 19.23
N LEU A 91 -5.84 -24.44 20.54
CA LEU A 91 -4.61 -24.15 21.28
C LEU A 91 -3.41 -24.99 20.82
N LYS A 92 -3.61 -26.13 20.14
CA LYS A 92 -2.53 -27.00 19.68
C LYS A 92 -2.02 -26.56 18.30
N GLY A 93 -2.92 -26.22 17.38
CA GLY A 93 -2.56 -25.58 16.12
C GLY A 93 -1.87 -24.24 16.35
N CYS A 94 -2.39 -23.40 17.27
CA CYS A 94 -1.77 -22.13 17.62
C CYS A 94 -0.31 -22.30 18.09
N GLU A 95 -0.07 -23.24 19.01
CA GLU A 95 1.28 -23.58 19.48
C GLU A 95 2.22 -23.97 18.34
N GLY A 96 1.83 -24.96 17.51
CA GLY A 96 2.65 -25.42 16.39
C GLY A 96 2.89 -24.36 15.31
N PHE A 97 1.98 -23.38 15.13
CA PHE A 97 2.23 -22.22 14.28
C PHE A 97 3.25 -21.26 14.90
N CYS A 98 3.18 -21.00 16.22
CA CYS A 98 4.12 -20.12 16.91
C CYS A 98 5.53 -20.73 17.04
N GLU A 99 5.65 -22.04 17.31
CA GLU A 99 6.94 -22.74 17.32
C GLU A 99 7.65 -22.62 15.96
N ARG A 100 6.90 -22.84 14.87
CA ARG A 100 7.40 -22.64 13.50
C ARG A 100 7.75 -21.18 13.22
N ALA A 101 7.01 -20.23 13.78
CA ALA A 101 7.30 -18.80 13.65
C ALA A 101 8.61 -18.45 14.36
N ILE A 102 8.81 -18.91 15.60
CA ILE A 102 10.07 -18.77 16.35
C ILE A 102 11.23 -19.43 15.60
N ALA A 103 11.05 -20.62 15.04
CA ALA A 103 12.09 -21.27 14.21
C ALA A 103 12.41 -20.50 12.91
N THR A 104 11.47 -19.71 12.40
CA THR A 104 11.65 -18.90 11.18
C THR A 104 12.36 -17.58 11.46
N LEU A 105 12.01 -16.91 12.57
CA LEU A 105 12.49 -15.59 12.96
C LEU A 105 12.56 -15.46 14.50
N PRO A 106 13.54 -16.12 15.16
CA PRO A 106 13.61 -16.24 16.63
C PRO A 106 13.86 -14.91 17.34
N GLN A 107 14.27 -13.87 16.61
CA GLN A 107 14.49 -12.53 17.13
C GLN A 107 13.23 -11.66 17.14
N ASP A 108 12.09 -12.11 16.59
CA ASP A 108 10.85 -11.32 16.59
C ASP A 108 9.95 -11.70 17.78
N PRO A 109 9.48 -10.73 18.60
CA PRO A 109 8.85 -11.02 19.87
C PRO A 109 7.44 -11.60 19.79
N MET A 110 6.73 -11.41 18.66
CA MET A 110 5.27 -11.59 18.65
C MET A 110 4.85 -13.06 18.83
N ALA A 111 5.58 -14.00 18.23
CA ALA A 111 5.30 -15.44 18.37
C ALA A 111 5.44 -15.94 19.82
N TYR A 112 6.38 -15.39 20.60
CA TYR A 112 6.50 -15.69 22.03
C TYR A 112 5.30 -15.16 22.83
N ILE A 113 4.77 -13.98 22.49
CA ILE A 113 3.55 -13.44 23.13
C ILE A 113 2.34 -14.32 22.81
N GLN A 114 2.23 -14.80 21.57
CA GLN A 114 1.19 -15.74 21.19
C GLN A 114 1.32 -17.09 21.95
N LEU A 115 2.52 -17.64 22.12
CA LEU A 115 2.74 -18.80 23.00
C LEU A 115 2.37 -18.51 24.47
N ALA A 116 2.69 -17.32 24.98
CA ALA A 116 2.29 -16.95 26.33
C ALA A 116 0.76 -16.96 26.50
N ARG A 117 0.00 -16.47 25.51
CA ARG A 117 -1.48 -16.53 25.51
C ARG A 117 -1.99 -17.98 25.49
N VAL A 118 -1.39 -18.85 24.68
CA VAL A 118 -1.72 -20.29 24.66
C VAL A 118 -1.48 -20.92 26.05
N ASN A 119 -0.35 -20.63 26.68
CA ASN A 119 0.02 -21.18 27.98
C ASN A 119 -0.93 -20.70 29.10
N VAL A 120 -1.30 -19.41 29.15
CA VAL A 120 -2.32 -18.97 30.12
C VAL A 120 -3.67 -19.64 29.90
N ARG A 121 -4.11 -19.81 28.64
CA ARG A 121 -5.37 -20.53 28.34
C ARG A 121 -5.35 -22.01 28.73
N ARG A 122 -4.16 -22.60 28.93
CA ARG A 122 -3.98 -23.96 29.48
C ARG A 122 -3.80 -23.98 31.01
N GLY A 123 -3.74 -22.83 31.67
CA GLY A 123 -3.41 -22.69 33.10
C GLY A 123 -1.92 -22.79 33.42
N ASP A 124 -1.05 -22.86 32.40
CA ASP A 124 0.40 -22.95 32.57
C ASP A 124 1.02 -21.55 32.69
N HIS A 125 0.90 -20.98 33.89
CA HIS A 125 1.44 -19.66 34.17
C HIS A 125 2.98 -19.63 34.10
N SER A 126 3.66 -20.73 34.45
CA SER A 126 5.13 -20.81 34.42
C SER A 126 5.69 -20.64 33.01
N ASN A 127 5.19 -21.42 32.04
CA ASN A 127 5.62 -21.30 30.66
C ASN A 127 5.10 -20.01 29.99
N ALA A 128 3.97 -19.45 30.45
CA ALA A 128 3.54 -18.12 30.01
C ALA A 128 4.53 -17.02 30.43
N ILE A 129 4.99 -17.03 31.69
CA ILE A 129 6.01 -16.11 32.21
C ILE A 129 7.32 -16.22 31.44
N GLU A 130 7.78 -17.44 31.15
CA GLU A 130 9.05 -17.61 30.43
C GLU A 130 8.96 -17.16 28.97
N ASN A 131 7.83 -17.41 28.29
CA ASN A 131 7.59 -16.87 26.95
C ASN A 131 7.53 -15.32 26.95
N LEU A 132 6.95 -14.69 27.97
CA LEU A 132 6.98 -13.23 28.11
C LEU A 132 8.39 -12.69 28.41
N ARG A 133 9.25 -13.46 29.11
CA ARG A 133 10.67 -13.13 29.27
C ARG A 133 11.38 -13.16 27.91
N SER A 134 11.19 -14.24 27.16
CA SER A 134 11.72 -14.40 25.79
C SER A 134 11.27 -13.26 24.87
N ALA A 135 10.00 -12.87 24.90
CA ALA A 135 9.50 -11.71 24.15
C ALA A 135 10.23 -10.40 24.52
N GLY A 136 10.44 -10.15 25.82
CA GLY A 136 11.17 -8.96 26.29
C GLY A 136 12.66 -8.95 25.95
N ASP A 137 13.27 -10.13 25.75
CA ASP A 137 14.65 -10.28 25.28
C ASP A 137 14.75 -10.21 23.74
N ALA A 138 13.79 -10.81 23.02
CA ALA A 138 13.53 -10.63 21.59
C ALA A 138 12.95 -9.24 21.22
N GLY A 139 13.11 -8.23 22.07
CA GLY A 139 12.88 -6.83 21.67
C GLY A 139 11.52 -6.23 21.94
N TYR A 140 10.54 -6.95 22.51
CA TYR A 140 9.24 -6.36 22.82
C TYR A 140 9.32 -5.21 23.84
N ARG A 141 8.61 -4.10 23.59
CA ARG A 141 8.63 -2.90 24.46
C ARG A 141 7.25 -2.40 24.92
N GLU A 142 6.15 -2.92 24.37
CA GLU A 142 4.79 -2.45 24.66
C GLU A 142 4.23 -2.99 25.99
N ALA A 143 4.84 -2.58 27.10
CA ALA A 143 4.46 -2.98 28.45
C ALA A 143 2.98 -2.68 28.76
N ALA A 144 2.45 -1.55 28.27
CA ALA A 144 1.05 -1.18 28.44
C ALA A 144 0.10 -2.19 27.79
N LEU A 145 0.42 -2.67 26.57
CA LEU A 145 -0.40 -3.67 25.88
C LEU A 145 -0.42 -5.01 26.63
N LEU A 146 0.71 -5.46 27.20
CA LEU A 146 0.74 -6.69 28.03
C LEU A 146 -0.13 -6.57 29.29
N VAL A 147 -0.12 -5.39 29.94
CA VAL A 147 -0.96 -5.13 31.12
C VAL A 147 -2.42 -4.95 30.74
N GLY A 148 -2.73 -4.40 29.56
CA GLY A 148 -4.10 -4.25 29.06
C GLY A 148 -4.73 -5.56 28.59
N HIS A 149 -3.94 -6.52 28.12
CA HIS A 149 -4.46 -7.72 27.44
C HIS A 149 -5.26 -8.65 28.37
N GLN A 150 -6.46 -9.04 27.93
CA GLN A 150 -7.38 -9.88 28.72
C GLN A 150 -6.80 -11.25 29.05
N ASP A 151 -6.17 -11.93 28.08
CA ASP A 151 -5.53 -13.25 28.30
C ASP A 151 -4.42 -13.22 29.38
N PHE A 152 -3.89 -12.05 29.77
CA PHE A 152 -2.87 -11.92 30.82
C PHE A 152 -3.40 -11.40 32.16
N ALA A 153 -4.72 -11.23 32.32
CA ALA A 153 -5.32 -10.72 33.55
C ALA A 153 -4.93 -11.55 34.80
N GLY A 154 -4.90 -12.88 34.68
CA GLY A 154 -4.51 -13.79 35.76
C GLY A 154 -3.03 -13.75 36.16
N LEU A 155 -2.15 -13.16 35.32
CA LEU A 155 -0.72 -13.02 35.62
C LEU A 155 -0.39 -11.76 36.43
N LYS A 156 -1.31 -10.79 36.55
CA LYS A 156 -1.03 -9.46 37.13
C LYS A 156 -0.59 -9.49 38.60
N SER A 157 -1.06 -10.48 39.36
CA SER A 157 -0.68 -10.72 40.76
C SER A 157 0.65 -11.47 40.93
N ILE A 158 1.23 -11.99 39.84
CA ILE A 158 2.47 -12.78 39.87
C ILE A 158 3.68 -11.83 39.90
N PRO A 159 4.57 -11.89 40.92
CA PRO A 159 5.74 -11.00 41.03
C PRO A 159 6.66 -11.02 39.81
N GLU A 160 6.82 -12.18 39.19
CA GLU A 160 7.63 -12.41 37.99
C GLU A 160 7.05 -11.66 36.78
N PHE A 161 5.72 -11.66 36.60
CA PHE A 161 5.05 -10.90 35.54
C PHE A 161 5.33 -9.40 35.70
N GLN A 162 5.17 -8.88 36.92
CA GLN A 162 5.45 -7.49 37.22
C GLN A 162 6.94 -7.14 37.00
N SER A 163 7.85 -8.08 37.28
CA SER A 163 9.28 -7.93 36.99
C SER A 163 9.55 -7.84 35.49
N ILE A 164 8.94 -8.70 34.68
CA ILE A 164 9.03 -8.66 33.22
C ILE A 164 8.44 -7.35 32.67
N VAL A 165 7.25 -6.93 33.12
CA VAL A 165 6.62 -5.66 32.72
C VAL A 165 7.52 -4.47 33.06
N ARG A 166 8.09 -4.41 34.28
CA ARG A 166 9.08 -3.38 34.67
C ARG A 166 10.33 -3.43 33.81
N ARG A 167 10.84 -4.63 33.46
CA ARG A 167 12.03 -4.83 32.60
C ARG A 167 11.77 -4.40 31.16
N ILE A 168 10.57 -4.64 30.63
CA ILE A 168 10.13 -4.23 29.30
C ILE A 168 9.98 -2.70 29.24
N ALA A 169 9.40 -2.08 30.28
CA ALA A 169 9.22 -0.63 30.38
C ALA A 169 10.51 0.15 30.71
N SER A 170 11.47 -0.45 31.41
CA SER A 170 12.74 0.20 31.81
C SER A 170 13.87 0.05 30.80
N LYS A 171 13.86 -1.01 29.97
CA LYS A 171 14.69 -1.05 28.77
C LYS A 171 14.20 0.07 27.85
N GLN A 172 15.05 1.06 27.55
CA GLN A 172 14.81 1.93 26.40
C GLN A 172 14.56 1.07 25.15
N PRO A 173 13.84 1.59 24.14
CA PRO A 173 13.77 0.94 22.85
C PRO A 173 15.20 0.64 22.37
N LYS A 174 15.55 -0.66 22.29
CA LYS A 174 16.68 -1.02 21.44
C LYS A 174 16.20 -0.71 20.03
N GLN A 175 16.95 0.10 19.28
CA GLN A 175 16.80 0.15 17.82
C GLN A 175 17.10 -1.27 17.29
N PHE A 176 16.05 -2.06 17.11
CA PHE A 176 16.19 -3.49 16.84
C PHE A 176 16.71 -3.70 15.41
N PRO A 177 17.67 -4.62 15.27
CA PRO A 177 19.07 -4.25 15.08
C PRO A 177 19.29 -3.42 13.80
N TYR A 178 19.28 -2.09 13.92
CA TYR A 178 19.73 -1.23 12.83
C TYR A 178 20.25 0.11 13.34
N GLN A 179 21.56 0.18 13.61
CA GLN A 179 22.39 1.35 13.25
C GLN A 179 23.89 1.13 13.48
N GLU A 180 24.31 0.42 14.54
CA GLU A 180 25.69 0.45 15.05
C GLU A 180 26.69 -0.49 14.32
N ASP A 181 26.28 -1.69 13.90
CA ASP A 181 27.22 -2.70 13.34
C ASP A 181 27.32 -2.75 11.80
N VAL A 182 26.42 -2.07 11.09
CA VAL A 182 26.42 -2.04 9.60
C VAL A 182 27.41 -0.98 9.14
N LYS A 183 28.47 -1.41 8.44
CA LYS A 183 29.53 -0.54 7.93
C LYS A 183 29.03 0.25 6.72
N ASP A 184 29.48 1.48 6.59
CA ASP A 184 29.22 2.24 5.36
C ASP A 184 30.01 1.61 4.20
N GLY A 185 29.31 1.26 3.12
CA GLY A 185 29.95 0.76 1.90
C GLY A 185 30.74 1.87 1.20
N VAL A 186 31.89 1.55 0.61
CA VAL A 186 32.66 2.54 -0.16
C VAL A 186 32.05 2.70 -1.56
N VAL A 187 32.02 3.93 -2.06
CA VAL A 187 31.69 4.23 -3.47
C VAL A 187 32.99 4.31 -4.28
N GLU A 188 33.22 3.32 -5.13
CA GLU A 188 34.43 3.20 -5.97
C GLU A 188 34.06 3.41 -7.44
N ASP A 189 34.78 4.28 -8.15
CA ASP A 189 34.54 4.63 -9.57
C ASP A 189 33.08 4.99 -9.94
N GLY A 190 32.29 5.45 -8.97
CA GLY A 190 30.87 5.78 -9.13
C GLY A 190 29.92 4.60 -9.01
N VAL A 191 30.39 3.47 -8.48
CA VAL A 191 29.58 2.30 -8.15
C VAL A 191 29.48 2.15 -6.63
N ALA A 192 28.26 2.01 -6.13
CA ALA A 192 27.91 1.73 -4.75
C ALA A 192 27.43 0.27 -4.66
N THR A 193 28.33 -0.64 -4.29
CA THR A 193 28.03 -2.07 -4.23
C THR A 193 27.33 -2.45 -2.92
N VAL A 194 26.04 -2.77 -2.99
CA VAL A 194 25.24 -3.33 -1.90
C VAL A 194 25.73 -4.74 -1.57
N SER A 195 26.21 -4.93 -0.34
CA SER A 195 26.75 -6.18 0.20
C SER A 195 26.15 -6.51 1.57
N MET A 196 26.51 -7.65 2.17
CA MET A 196 25.99 -8.02 3.50
C MET A 196 26.57 -7.14 4.62
N GLU A 197 27.76 -6.60 4.42
CA GLU A 197 28.48 -5.77 5.40
C GLU A 197 27.91 -4.35 5.51
N ASN A 198 27.30 -3.85 4.43
CA ASN A 198 26.68 -2.53 4.35
C ASN A 198 25.15 -2.52 4.31
N THR A 199 24.53 -3.70 4.43
CA THR A 199 23.07 -3.89 4.51
C THR A 199 22.67 -4.43 5.88
N GLY A 200 21.64 -3.82 6.46
CA GLY A 200 20.89 -4.40 7.59
C GLY A 200 19.39 -4.46 7.25
N TYR A 201 18.59 -5.00 8.17
CA TYR A 201 17.14 -5.17 7.98
C TYR A 201 16.37 -4.58 9.16
N VAL A 202 15.51 -3.59 8.90
CA VAL A 202 14.61 -2.99 9.89
C VAL A 202 13.31 -3.78 9.89
N SER A 203 13.09 -4.63 10.88
CA SER A 203 11.93 -5.54 10.93
C SER A 203 10.58 -4.83 11.10
N SER A 204 10.54 -3.70 11.81
CA SER A 204 9.30 -2.95 12.07
C SER A 204 8.64 -2.37 10.81
N ILE A 205 9.46 -1.93 9.85
CA ILE A 205 9.02 -1.50 8.51
C ILE A 205 9.36 -2.53 7.43
N GLN A 206 9.89 -3.69 7.81
CA GLN A 206 10.29 -4.80 6.94
C GLN A 206 11.13 -4.39 5.72
N THR A 207 12.16 -3.57 5.94
CA THR A 207 12.94 -2.93 4.87
C THR A 207 14.42 -3.24 5.03
N LEU A 208 15.09 -3.60 3.94
CA LEU A 208 16.54 -3.62 3.86
C LEU A 208 17.03 -2.18 3.70
N ILE A 209 17.99 -1.76 4.52
CA ILE A 209 18.61 -0.45 4.37
C ILE A 209 20.10 -0.64 4.10
N ALA A 210 20.55 -0.08 2.97
CA ALA A 210 21.95 -0.07 2.57
C ALA A 210 22.57 1.32 2.80
N LYS A 211 23.79 1.34 3.35
CA LYS A 211 24.54 2.58 3.62
C LYS A 211 25.80 2.67 2.78
N PHE A 212 26.17 3.91 2.44
CA PHE A 212 27.40 4.20 1.72
C PHE A 212 28.09 5.43 2.28
N ALA A 213 29.42 5.38 2.38
CA ALA A 213 30.23 6.56 2.60
C ALA A 213 30.31 7.33 1.29
N LEU A 214 29.98 8.62 1.31
CA LEU A 214 30.23 9.47 0.15
C LEU A 214 31.75 9.68 0.02
N PRO A 215 32.32 9.67 -1.20
CA PRO A 215 33.73 10.01 -1.40
C PRO A 215 34.03 11.43 -0.87
N ASP A 216 35.17 11.62 -0.21
CA ASP A 216 35.59 12.90 0.37
C ASP A 216 35.47 14.07 -0.61
N GLU A 217 35.02 15.23 -0.13
CA GLU A 217 34.82 16.41 -0.99
C GLU A 217 36.11 16.89 -1.67
N ASP A 218 37.24 16.64 -1.01
CA ASP A 218 38.58 17.16 -1.33
C ASP A 218 39.43 16.25 -2.22
N GLY A 219 38.86 15.17 -2.76
CA GLY A 219 39.52 14.34 -3.78
C GLY A 219 39.78 15.12 -5.07
N GLU A 220 40.91 15.83 -5.17
CA GLU A 220 41.36 16.59 -6.37
C GLU A 220 41.42 15.76 -7.66
N LYS A 221 41.42 14.42 -7.53
CA LYS A 221 41.60 13.47 -8.63
C LYS A 221 40.32 12.91 -9.23
N ASP A 222 39.12 13.25 -8.74
CA ASP A 222 37.87 12.73 -9.30
C ASP A 222 37.48 13.45 -10.60
N PRO A 223 37.56 12.81 -11.79
CA PRO A 223 37.21 13.45 -13.07
C PRO A 223 35.73 13.82 -13.17
N ARG A 224 34.85 13.23 -12.35
CA ARG A 224 33.41 13.52 -12.31
C ARG A 224 33.10 14.90 -11.70
N ARG A 225 34.04 15.47 -10.94
CA ARG A 225 33.91 16.82 -10.34
C ARG A 225 33.74 17.92 -11.39
N SER A 226 34.29 17.73 -12.59
CA SER A 226 34.33 18.74 -13.66
C SER A 226 33.15 18.70 -14.64
N ALA A 227 32.40 17.59 -14.71
CA ALA A 227 31.38 17.36 -15.73
C ALA A 227 30.04 16.98 -15.09
N VAL A 228 29.20 17.98 -14.77
CA VAL A 228 27.87 17.74 -14.18
C VAL A 228 26.96 16.91 -15.09
N VAL A 229 26.83 17.31 -16.36
CA VAL A 229 26.01 16.66 -17.39
C VAL A 229 26.65 16.81 -18.76
N ARG A 230 26.66 15.74 -19.55
CA ARG A 230 27.06 15.73 -20.97
C ARG A 230 25.82 15.67 -21.87
N GLY A 231 25.77 16.50 -22.92
CA GLY A 231 24.60 16.57 -23.80
C GLY A 231 23.36 17.19 -23.13
N GLN A 232 22.21 16.53 -23.26
CA GLN A 232 20.87 16.92 -22.76
C GLN A 232 20.34 18.29 -23.27
N GLY A 233 20.82 18.73 -24.45
CA GLY A 233 20.38 19.95 -25.12
C GLY A 233 20.50 21.22 -24.25
N LYS A 234 19.63 22.20 -24.52
CA LYS A 234 19.63 23.51 -23.86
C LYS A 234 19.42 23.45 -22.34
N ALA A 235 18.64 22.48 -21.84
CA ALA A 235 18.52 22.26 -20.40
C ALA A 235 19.85 21.79 -19.78
N GLY A 236 20.59 20.90 -20.46
CA GLY A 236 21.94 20.50 -20.05
C GLY A 236 22.97 21.62 -20.15
N GLU A 237 22.83 22.54 -21.10
CA GLU A 237 23.69 23.72 -21.23
C GLU A 237 23.53 24.68 -20.05
N LEU A 238 22.29 24.96 -19.63
CA LEU A 238 21.99 25.79 -18.46
C LEU A 238 22.57 25.18 -17.17
N VAL A 239 22.34 23.88 -16.94
CA VAL A 239 22.86 23.21 -15.74
C VAL A 239 24.39 23.17 -15.72
N ARG A 240 25.05 22.96 -16.87
CA ARG A 240 26.51 23.11 -16.97
C ARG A 240 26.99 24.51 -16.62
N GLN A 241 26.32 25.55 -17.14
CA GLN A 241 26.67 26.94 -16.85
C GLN A 241 26.52 27.23 -15.34
N TRP A 242 25.35 26.96 -14.76
CA TRP A 242 25.09 27.22 -13.34
C TRP A 242 26.00 26.40 -12.40
N PHE A 243 26.39 25.19 -12.79
CA PHE A 243 27.36 24.41 -12.02
C PHE A 243 28.76 25.03 -12.05
N LEU A 244 29.22 25.55 -13.21
CA LEU A 244 30.48 26.29 -13.32
C LEU A 244 30.44 27.63 -12.55
N GLU A 245 29.28 28.26 -12.45
CA GLU A 245 29.02 29.45 -11.62
C GLU A 245 28.90 29.12 -10.12
N GLY A 246 28.88 27.85 -9.73
CA GLY A 246 28.71 27.39 -8.34
C GLY A 246 27.29 27.56 -7.78
N THR A 247 26.30 27.85 -8.65
CA THR A 247 24.92 28.13 -8.27
C THR A 247 23.99 26.92 -8.38
N ALA A 248 24.38 25.85 -9.09
CA ALA A 248 23.67 24.57 -9.18
C ALA A 248 24.44 23.43 -8.50
N SER A 249 23.74 22.48 -7.88
CA SER A 249 24.33 21.42 -7.05
C SER A 249 25.03 20.31 -7.82
N GLY A 250 24.59 20.06 -9.06
CA GLY A 250 24.93 18.82 -9.77
C GLY A 250 24.34 17.57 -9.10
N ASN A 251 24.81 16.39 -9.55
CA ASN A 251 24.31 15.07 -9.10
C ASN A 251 25.20 14.35 -8.08
N ARG A 252 26.22 15.02 -7.51
CA ARG A 252 27.05 14.39 -6.47
C ARG A 252 26.17 13.98 -5.28
N GLY A 253 26.31 12.73 -4.85
CA GLY A 253 25.50 12.15 -3.77
C GLY A 253 24.06 11.80 -4.18
N ASP A 254 23.70 11.92 -5.46
CA ASP A 254 22.49 11.32 -6.01
C ASP A 254 22.79 9.89 -6.48
N PHE A 255 21.95 8.94 -6.12
CA PHE A 255 22.11 7.53 -6.44
C PHE A 255 21.09 7.09 -7.49
N TYR A 256 21.46 6.11 -8.31
CA TYR A 256 20.57 5.46 -9.28
C TYR A 256 20.46 3.95 -9.01
N ASP A 257 19.23 3.48 -8.83
CA ASP A 257 18.87 2.09 -8.50
C ASP A 257 18.13 1.40 -9.67
N ASN A 258 18.71 0.34 -10.23
CA ASN A 258 18.12 -0.41 -11.35
C ASN A 258 17.47 -1.73 -10.87
N HIS A 259 16.17 -1.86 -11.11
CA HIS A 259 15.38 -3.08 -10.83
C HIS A 259 14.87 -3.74 -12.12
N ASP A 260 15.62 -3.66 -13.22
CA ASP A 260 15.31 -4.38 -14.47
C ASP A 260 16.50 -5.09 -15.13
N HIS A 261 17.59 -5.28 -14.39
CA HIS A 261 18.82 -5.92 -14.87
C HIS A 261 19.37 -5.25 -16.14
N ASP A 262 19.46 -3.92 -16.10
CA ASP A 262 19.92 -3.02 -17.18
C ASP A 262 19.05 -3.00 -18.46
N HIS A 263 17.82 -3.52 -18.42
CA HIS A 263 16.88 -3.56 -19.56
C HIS A 263 16.41 -2.16 -20.01
N SER A 264 16.21 -1.21 -19.10
CA SER A 264 16.01 0.22 -19.43
C SER A 264 16.93 1.10 -18.58
N ASN A 265 18.21 1.05 -18.90
CA ASN A 265 19.23 1.68 -18.08
C ASN A 265 19.28 3.21 -18.21
N MET A 266 19.69 3.86 -17.12
CA MET A 266 20.08 5.27 -17.10
C MET A 266 21.28 5.54 -18.01
N ASP A 267 21.32 6.71 -18.65
CA ASP A 267 22.48 7.13 -19.43
C ASP A 267 23.58 7.71 -18.52
N TYR A 268 24.37 6.83 -17.90
CA TYR A 268 25.51 7.22 -17.06
C TYR A 268 26.55 8.08 -17.79
N ALA A 269 26.67 7.96 -19.12
CA ALA A 269 27.60 8.77 -19.90
C ALA A 269 27.13 10.23 -19.98
N SER A 270 25.82 10.47 -20.02
CA SER A 270 25.22 11.80 -19.88
C SER A 270 25.27 12.35 -18.45
N PHE A 271 25.22 11.50 -17.43
CA PHE A 271 25.13 11.91 -16.01
C PHE A 271 26.26 11.32 -15.14
N PRO A 272 27.53 11.66 -15.40
CA PRO A 272 28.68 10.96 -14.80
C PRO A 272 28.89 11.27 -13.31
N GLN A 273 28.11 12.18 -12.71
CA GLN A 273 28.10 12.43 -11.26
C GLN A 273 27.13 11.53 -10.49
N LEU A 274 26.19 10.84 -11.15
CA LEU A 274 25.31 9.88 -10.49
C LEU A 274 26.11 8.67 -10.01
N THR A 275 25.80 8.20 -8.80
CA THR A 275 26.34 6.94 -8.27
C THR A 275 25.42 5.78 -8.66
N ARG A 276 25.93 4.82 -9.43
CA ARG A 276 25.21 3.58 -9.76
C ARG A 276 25.16 2.67 -8.55
N ILE A 277 23.98 2.22 -8.15
CA ILE A 277 23.84 1.13 -7.18
C ILE A 277 24.05 -0.19 -7.92
N GLU A 278 24.93 -1.03 -7.39
CA GLU A 278 25.11 -2.42 -7.81
C GLU A 278 24.82 -3.37 -6.66
N TYR A 279 24.52 -4.62 -7.00
CA TYR A 279 24.19 -5.65 -6.02
C TYR A 279 25.12 -6.85 -6.16
N VAL A 280 25.61 -7.36 -5.03
CA VAL A 280 26.32 -8.65 -4.97
C VAL A 280 25.41 -9.80 -5.42
N LYS A 281 26.01 -10.94 -5.76
CA LYS A 281 25.31 -12.09 -6.33
C LYS A 281 24.22 -12.61 -5.39
N GLU A 282 24.47 -12.59 -4.09
CA GLU A 282 23.58 -13.09 -3.05
C GLU A 282 22.25 -12.31 -3.00
N ALA A 283 22.28 -10.99 -3.21
CA ALA A 283 21.08 -10.16 -3.27
C ALA A 283 20.30 -10.38 -4.59
N LYS A 284 21.02 -10.60 -5.70
CA LYS A 284 20.44 -10.96 -7.01
C LYS A 284 19.77 -12.34 -6.96
N ASP A 285 20.46 -13.34 -6.39
CA ASP A 285 19.94 -14.71 -6.16
C ASP A 285 18.74 -14.75 -5.21
N ALA A 286 18.70 -13.85 -4.22
CA ALA A 286 17.56 -13.68 -3.32
C ALA A 286 16.32 -13.03 -4.00
N GLY A 287 16.45 -12.55 -5.24
CA GLY A 287 15.37 -11.94 -6.00
C GLY A 287 15.02 -10.51 -5.58
N LEU A 288 15.97 -9.78 -4.98
CA LEU A 288 15.75 -8.46 -4.38
C LEU A 288 15.98 -7.28 -5.34
N THR A 289 16.29 -7.54 -6.62
CA THR A 289 16.86 -6.56 -7.57
C THR A 289 16.11 -6.50 -8.90
N ASN A 290 14.84 -6.94 -8.93
CA ASN A 290 14.04 -6.97 -10.16
C ASN A 290 12.54 -6.76 -9.89
N GLY A 291 11.90 -5.95 -10.72
CA GLY A 291 10.46 -5.65 -10.65
C GLY A 291 10.14 -4.39 -9.85
N LEU A 292 8.96 -4.36 -9.23
CA LEU A 292 8.58 -3.28 -8.33
C LEU A 292 9.53 -3.23 -7.12
N GLN A 293 10.20 -2.10 -6.93
CA GLN A 293 11.05 -1.87 -5.78
C GLN A 293 10.17 -1.71 -4.52
N THR A 294 10.24 -2.69 -3.62
CA THR A 294 9.51 -2.70 -2.34
C THR A 294 10.37 -3.06 -1.12
N GLN A 295 11.66 -3.32 -1.33
CA GLN A 295 12.55 -4.00 -0.37
C GLN A 295 13.65 -3.11 0.20
N TRP A 296 14.03 -2.04 -0.51
CA TRP A 296 15.21 -1.23 -0.22
C TRP A 296 14.85 0.20 0.17
N LEU A 297 15.60 0.73 1.13
CA LEU A 297 15.88 2.15 1.26
C LEU A 297 17.40 2.33 1.29
N PHE A 298 17.86 3.47 0.84
CA PHE A 298 19.25 3.90 0.87
C PHE A 298 19.40 5.08 1.82
N ALA A 299 20.58 5.23 2.42
CA ALA A 299 20.89 6.40 3.24
C ALA A 299 20.93 7.72 2.44
N HIS A 300 20.96 7.63 1.10
CA HIS A 300 21.12 8.74 0.17
C HIS A 300 19.91 8.92 -0.74
N ARG A 301 19.74 10.15 -1.23
CA ARG A 301 18.70 10.51 -2.21
C ARG A 301 18.87 9.67 -3.48
N THR A 302 17.82 8.93 -3.83
CA THR A 302 17.87 7.88 -4.84
C THR A 302 16.78 8.06 -5.88
N ILE A 303 17.13 7.91 -7.16
CA ILE A 303 16.16 7.70 -8.23
C ILE A 303 16.34 6.28 -8.78
N GLY A 304 15.31 5.67 -9.36
CA GLY A 304 15.47 4.30 -9.87
C GLY A 304 14.32 3.86 -10.76
N ASN A 305 14.43 2.73 -11.43
CA ASN A 305 13.36 2.26 -12.31
C ASN A 305 13.26 0.73 -12.42
N SER A 306 12.14 0.29 -12.98
CA SER A 306 12.03 -1.04 -13.58
C SER A 306 11.14 -0.99 -14.82
N SER A 307 11.70 -1.18 -16.00
CA SER A 307 10.96 -1.34 -17.26
C SER A 307 10.41 -2.76 -17.47
N THR A 308 10.07 -3.45 -16.39
CA THR A 308 9.44 -4.77 -16.38
C THR A 308 7.95 -4.70 -16.05
N ALA A 309 7.21 -5.77 -16.29
CA ALA A 309 5.81 -5.91 -15.89
C ALA A 309 5.46 -7.38 -15.63
N LEU A 310 4.35 -7.62 -14.94
CA LEU A 310 3.75 -8.96 -14.83
C LEU A 310 2.92 -9.20 -16.08
N THR A 311 3.45 -9.97 -17.04
CA THR A 311 2.85 -10.12 -18.38
C THR A 311 2.04 -11.41 -18.58
N GLY A 312 2.10 -12.34 -17.62
CA GLY A 312 1.52 -13.67 -17.74
C GLY A 312 0.39 -13.96 -16.74
N GLY A 313 -0.53 -14.83 -17.15
CA GLY A 313 -1.64 -15.30 -16.31
C GLY A 313 -2.74 -14.25 -16.07
N PRO A 314 -3.72 -14.55 -15.20
CA PRO A 314 -4.85 -13.65 -14.97
C PRO A 314 -4.48 -12.39 -14.18
N PHE A 315 -3.39 -12.44 -13.40
CA PHE A 315 -2.92 -11.34 -12.55
C PHE A 315 -1.93 -10.40 -13.26
N TRP A 316 -1.89 -10.39 -14.59
CA TRP A 316 -1.05 -9.47 -15.37
C TRP A 316 -1.34 -8.00 -14.98
N ARG A 317 -0.28 -7.18 -14.95
CA ARG A 317 -0.29 -5.75 -14.57
C ARG A 317 1.11 -5.12 -14.69
N SER A 318 1.16 -3.79 -14.78
CA SER A 318 2.37 -2.99 -14.55
C SER A 318 2.82 -2.98 -13.09
N GLN A 319 4.06 -2.53 -12.84
CA GLN A 319 4.56 -2.36 -11.47
C GLN A 319 3.76 -1.33 -10.65
N PRO A 320 3.34 -0.16 -11.19
CA PRO A 320 2.49 0.77 -10.44
C PRO A 320 1.12 0.17 -10.08
N ARG A 321 0.47 -0.57 -10.99
CA ARG A 321 -0.80 -1.22 -10.67
C ARG A 321 -0.61 -2.35 -9.65
N ALA A 322 0.51 -3.08 -9.69
CA ALA A 322 0.89 -4.01 -8.64
C ALA A 322 1.02 -3.32 -7.26
N ALA A 323 1.64 -2.14 -7.22
CA ALA A 323 1.81 -1.36 -5.98
C ALA A 323 0.49 -0.84 -5.40
N TYR A 324 -0.50 -0.53 -6.24
CA TYR A 324 -1.81 -0.01 -5.82
C TYR A 324 -2.85 -1.10 -5.48
N THR A 325 -2.57 -2.37 -5.82
CA THR A 325 -3.50 -3.50 -5.65
C THR A 325 -3.07 -4.54 -4.62
N GLN A 326 -1.92 -4.34 -3.96
CA GLN A 326 -1.41 -5.24 -2.93
C GLN A 326 -1.29 -4.52 -1.59
N ALA A 327 -1.75 -5.18 -0.51
CA ALA A 327 -1.79 -4.63 0.83
C ALA A 327 -0.40 -4.14 1.29
N GLY A 328 -0.35 -2.92 1.83
CA GLY A 328 0.86 -2.29 2.38
C GLY A 328 1.88 -1.75 1.35
N LEU A 329 1.75 -2.05 0.05
CA LEU A 329 2.73 -1.56 -0.93
C LEU A 329 2.65 -0.05 -1.17
N ALA A 330 1.45 0.55 -1.14
CA ALA A 330 1.30 2.00 -1.16
C ALA A 330 2.03 2.68 0.02
N THR A 331 2.05 2.05 1.20
CA THR A 331 2.82 2.52 2.37
C THR A 331 4.33 2.42 2.14
N ARG A 332 4.81 1.39 1.42
CA ARG A 332 6.23 1.32 1.00
C ARG A 332 6.59 2.46 0.06
N LEU A 333 5.72 2.75 -0.92
CA LEU A 333 5.91 3.89 -1.82
C LEU A 333 5.93 5.22 -1.07
N TYR A 334 5.07 5.41 -0.05
CA TYR A 334 5.14 6.59 0.83
C TYR A 334 6.47 6.69 1.58
N LEU A 335 6.96 5.58 2.15
CA LEU A 335 8.24 5.54 2.86
C LEU A 335 9.42 5.89 1.94
N GLN A 336 9.46 5.35 0.72
CA GLN A 336 10.41 5.73 -0.32
C GLN A 336 10.33 7.24 -0.62
N TYR A 337 9.14 7.74 -0.93
CA TYR A 337 8.90 9.13 -1.30
C TYR A 337 9.37 10.14 -0.24
N VAL A 338 9.10 9.88 1.05
CA VAL A 338 9.59 10.77 2.13
C VAL A 338 11.08 10.60 2.38
N ASN A 339 11.65 9.38 2.34
CA ASN A 339 13.10 9.17 2.46
C ASN A 339 13.88 9.60 1.19
N ASN A 340 13.36 10.53 0.39
CA ASN A 340 13.95 11.06 -0.84
C ASN A 340 14.27 10.00 -1.92
N HIS A 341 13.37 9.03 -2.11
CA HIS A 341 13.41 8.07 -3.21
C HIS A 341 12.28 8.32 -4.22
N LEU A 342 12.56 8.22 -5.51
CA LEU A 342 11.53 8.32 -6.56
C LEU A 342 11.79 7.32 -7.69
N TYR A 343 10.81 6.45 -7.94
CA TYR A 343 10.93 5.40 -8.94
C TYR A 343 10.07 5.64 -10.18
N PHE A 344 10.58 5.20 -11.34
CA PHE A 344 9.93 5.27 -12.64
C PHE A 344 9.52 3.86 -13.12
N TYR A 345 8.33 3.76 -13.71
CA TYR A 345 7.84 2.50 -14.27
C TYR A 345 6.97 2.78 -15.50
N PRO A 346 7.06 1.99 -16.59
CA PRO A 346 6.09 2.03 -17.68
C PRO A 346 4.68 1.59 -17.25
N GLU A 347 3.64 2.14 -17.89
CA GLU A 347 2.24 1.72 -17.66
C GLU A 347 1.91 0.34 -18.20
N HIS A 348 2.64 -0.13 -19.22
CA HIS A 348 2.52 -1.44 -19.86
C HIS A 348 1.09 -2.01 -19.98
N ARG A 349 0.27 -1.40 -20.83
CA ARG A 349 -1.12 -1.77 -21.17
C ARG A 349 -2.18 -1.55 -20.08
N ASP A 350 -1.83 -0.88 -18.99
CA ASP A 350 -2.78 -0.49 -17.95
C ASP A 350 -3.48 0.84 -18.24
N HIS A 351 -3.02 1.59 -19.26
CA HIS A 351 -3.54 2.89 -19.66
C HIS A 351 -3.39 3.11 -21.18
N ASP A 352 -4.16 2.35 -21.96
CA ASP A 352 -4.16 2.40 -23.43
C ASP A 352 -5.57 2.64 -23.99
N SER A 353 -5.68 3.37 -25.10
CA SER A 353 -6.95 3.64 -25.81
C SER A 353 -7.70 2.35 -26.15
N GLY A 354 -9.01 2.34 -25.86
CA GLY A 354 -9.85 1.15 -25.97
C GLY A 354 -10.60 0.84 -24.68
N LEU A 355 -11.22 -0.33 -24.65
CA LEU A 355 -11.99 -0.84 -23.52
C LEU A 355 -12.03 -2.37 -23.58
N ASN A 356 -11.67 -3.05 -22.49
CA ASN A 356 -11.68 -4.52 -22.40
C ASN A 356 -10.85 -5.26 -23.48
N GLY A 357 -9.80 -4.63 -24.03
CA GLY A 357 -8.99 -5.16 -25.12
C GLY A 357 -9.58 -4.92 -26.52
N VAL A 358 -10.79 -4.37 -26.62
CA VAL A 358 -11.37 -3.93 -27.90
C VAL A 358 -10.63 -2.69 -28.38
N GLY A 359 -10.10 -2.74 -29.60
CA GLY A 359 -9.19 -1.72 -30.14
C GLY A 359 -7.72 -1.90 -29.75
N GLY A 360 -7.38 -2.92 -28.94
CA GLY A 360 -6.01 -3.27 -28.55
C GLY A 360 -5.62 -2.81 -27.14
N GLY A 361 -6.27 -1.79 -26.59
CA GLY A 361 -6.10 -1.30 -25.21
C GLY A 361 -7.27 -1.65 -24.29
N TYR A 362 -7.06 -1.44 -22.99
CA TYR A 362 -8.03 -1.78 -21.93
C TYR A 362 -8.77 -0.57 -21.34
N GLY A 363 -8.42 0.65 -21.73
CA GLY A 363 -8.78 1.86 -21.01
C GLY A 363 -7.79 2.13 -19.88
N ASP A 364 -8.25 2.80 -18.83
CA ASP A 364 -7.48 3.04 -17.60
C ASP A 364 -7.85 2.04 -16.51
N LEU A 365 -6.91 1.15 -16.20
CA LEU A 365 -7.00 0.08 -15.21
C LEU A 365 -6.49 0.49 -13.81
N TYR A 366 -6.04 1.74 -13.62
CA TYR A 366 -5.52 2.17 -12.33
C TYR A 366 -6.66 2.44 -11.31
N PRO A 367 -6.67 1.79 -10.13
CA PRO A 367 -7.67 2.06 -9.11
C PRO A 367 -7.39 3.33 -8.29
N ALA A 368 -6.17 3.87 -8.39
CA ALA A 368 -5.70 5.03 -7.64
C ALA A 368 -4.64 5.82 -8.41
N ASN A 369 -4.41 7.07 -7.99
CA ASN A 369 -3.26 7.88 -8.38
C ASN A 369 -2.42 8.24 -7.13
N THR A 370 -1.10 8.36 -7.26
CA THR A 370 -0.20 8.69 -6.14
C THR A 370 0.92 9.63 -6.60
N PRO A 371 1.50 10.43 -5.68
CA PRO A 371 2.69 11.22 -5.98
C PRO A 371 4.00 10.43 -5.76
N TYR A 372 3.92 9.13 -5.45
CA TYR A 372 5.08 8.38 -4.92
C TYR A 372 6.01 7.79 -5.99
N LEU A 373 5.54 7.71 -7.23
CA LEU A 373 6.27 7.20 -8.38
C LEU A 373 5.91 8.02 -9.62
N ILE A 374 6.60 7.76 -10.73
CA ILE A 374 6.27 8.30 -12.05
C ILE A 374 5.94 7.13 -12.98
N THR A 375 4.66 6.98 -13.31
CA THR A 375 4.21 6.05 -14.35
C THR A 375 4.36 6.71 -15.72
N SER A 376 5.14 6.13 -16.64
CA SER A 376 5.34 6.64 -18.01
C SER A 376 4.42 5.95 -19.02
N GLN A 377 3.89 6.69 -20.00
CA GLN A 377 3.06 6.14 -21.07
C GLN A 377 3.89 5.23 -21.99
N GLY A 378 3.46 3.97 -22.17
CA GLY A 378 4.11 2.96 -22.99
C GLY A 378 4.75 1.82 -22.20
N SER A 379 5.71 1.15 -22.83
CA SER A 379 6.41 -0.03 -22.30
C SER A 379 7.90 0.24 -22.09
N SER A 380 8.74 -0.80 -22.02
CA SER A 380 10.18 -0.70 -21.72
C SER A 380 10.88 0.42 -22.50
N GLY A 381 11.60 1.29 -21.80
CA GLY A 381 12.27 2.46 -22.39
C GLY A 381 11.48 3.77 -22.34
N SER A 382 10.16 3.74 -22.07
CA SER A 382 9.33 4.96 -21.94
C SER A 382 9.62 5.78 -20.67
N ASP A 383 10.28 5.17 -19.70
CA ASP A 383 10.70 5.75 -18.43
C ASP A 383 11.95 6.65 -18.58
N ARG A 384 12.87 6.32 -19.49
CA ARG A 384 14.17 7.00 -19.67
C ARG A 384 14.08 8.53 -19.83
N PRO A 385 13.13 9.11 -20.61
CA PRO A 385 12.97 10.57 -20.68
C PRO A 385 12.66 11.22 -19.34
N PHE A 386 11.90 10.53 -18.47
CA PHE A 386 11.60 10.99 -17.12
C PHE A 386 12.82 10.86 -16.20
N MET A 387 13.55 9.73 -16.27
CA MET A 387 14.80 9.56 -15.51
C MET A 387 15.79 10.69 -15.80
N HIS A 388 16.00 11.00 -17.09
CA HIS A 388 16.90 12.06 -17.53
C HIS A 388 16.41 13.44 -17.09
N ALA A 389 15.11 13.72 -17.24
CA ALA A 389 14.52 15.00 -16.84
C ALA A 389 14.63 15.22 -15.31
N ILE A 390 14.36 14.20 -14.50
CA ILE A 390 14.45 14.30 -13.04
C ILE A 390 15.90 14.43 -12.57
N ALA A 391 16.83 13.61 -13.08
CA ALA A 391 18.25 13.73 -12.75
C ALA A 391 18.78 15.14 -13.07
N LEU A 392 18.42 15.69 -14.23
CA LEU A 392 18.81 17.02 -14.64
C LEU A 392 18.15 18.12 -13.79
N THR A 393 16.89 17.93 -13.38
CA THR A 393 16.17 18.86 -12.48
C THR A 393 16.77 18.85 -11.08
N MET A 394 17.13 17.67 -10.56
CA MET A 394 17.86 17.51 -9.30
C MET A 394 19.27 18.11 -9.37
N ALA A 395 19.91 18.14 -10.54
CA ALA A 395 21.20 18.79 -10.75
C ALA A 395 21.10 20.33 -10.80
N ALA A 396 19.96 20.86 -11.27
CA ALA A 396 19.71 22.28 -11.46
C ALA A 396 19.37 23.04 -10.16
N LEU A 397 18.84 22.33 -9.15
CA LEU A 397 18.61 22.88 -7.81
C LEU A 397 19.87 23.54 -7.28
N ARG A 398 19.71 24.64 -6.56
CA ARG A 398 20.84 25.25 -5.83
C ARG A 398 21.34 24.29 -4.73
N PRO A 399 22.64 24.31 -4.38
CA PRO A 399 23.18 23.45 -3.32
C PRO A 399 22.41 23.59 -1.99
N ASP A 400 22.23 24.82 -1.51
CA ASP A 400 21.51 25.16 -0.28
C ASP A 400 20.07 24.64 -0.26
N VAL A 401 19.38 24.75 -1.41
CA VAL A 401 18.00 24.27 -1.59
C VAL A 401 17.93 22.74 -1.59
N LYS A 402 18.82 22.07 -2.33
CA LYS A 402 18.77 20.61 -2.47
C LYS A 402 19.07 19.92 -1.15
N ASP A 403 20.02 20.42 -0.38
CA ASP A 403 20.39 19.83 0.89
C ASP A 403 19.31 20.08 1.96
N GLU A 404 18.71 21.28 2.02
CA GLU A 404 17.60 21.55 2.93
C GLU A 404 16.35 20.73 2.57
N LEU A 405 16.03 20.57 1.27
CA LEU A 405 14.95 19.68 0.82
C LEU A 405 15.22 18.20 1.16
N THR A 406 16.47 17.75 1.01
CA THR A 406 16.88 16.38 1.38
C THR A 406 16.70 16.17 2.89
N ARG A 407 17.23 17.08 3.70
CA ARG A 407 17.18 17.05 5.17
C ARG A 407 15.75 17.12 5.72
N LYS A 408 14.85 17.82 5.02
CA LYS A 408 13.42 17.94 5.37
C LYS A 408 12.52 16.86 4.75
N HIS A 409 13.07 15.81 4.12
CA HIS A 409 12.27 14.73 3.50
C HIS A 409 11.27 15.27 2.45
N ALA A 410 11.70 16.32 1.74
CA ALA A 410 10.87 17.15 0.86
C ALA A 410 11.38 17.22 -0.59
N LEU A 411 12.52 16.59 -0.91
CA LEU A 411 13.11 16.64 -2.26
C LEU A 411 12.16 16.04 -3.31
N MET A 412 11.67 14.83 -3.09
CA MET A 412 10.79 14.17 -4.07
C MET A 412 9.39 14.82 -4.16
N PRO A 413 8.80 15.35 -3.07
CA PRO A 413 7.70 16.31 -3.17
C PRO A 413 7.98 17.53 -4.05
N ALA A 414 9.12 18.22 -3.87
CA ALA A 414 9.46 19.37 -4.71
C ALA A 414 9.63 18.96 -6.20
N ILE A 415 10.25 17.81 -6.46
CA ILE A 415 10.40 17.24 -7.80
C ILE A 415 9.05 16.89 -8.45
N GLN A 416 8.11 16.27 -7.72
CA GLN A 416 6.75 16.01 -8.21
C GLN A 416 5.98 17.32 -8.50
N MET A 417 6.14 18.34 -7.65
CA MET A 417 5.55 19.66 -7.92
C MET A 417 6.15 20.27 -9.19
N LEU A 418 7.47 20.23 -9.38
CA LEU A 418 8.17 20.74 -10.57
C LEU A 418 7.74 20.01 -11.85
N LEU A 419 7.72 18.68 -11.85
CA LEU A 419 7.28 17.86 -12.99
C LEU A 419 5.88 18.23 -13.47
N ARG A 420 4.96 18.43 -12.52
CA ARG A 420 3.54 18.69 -12.81
C ARG A 420 3.29 20.14 -13.22
N SER A 421 3.87 21.11 -12.50
CA SER A 421 3.73 22.55 -12.79
C SER A 421 4.51 23.03 -14.01
N CYS A 422 5.52 22.28 -14.46
CA CYS A 422 6.28 22.56 -15.67
C CYS A 422 5.80 21.77 -16.90
N SER A 423 4.78 20.91 -16.76
CA SER A 423 4.19 20.19 -17.90
C SER A 423 3.77 21.16 -19.01
N LYS A 424 4.01 20.81 -20.28
CA LYS A 424 3.52 21.57 -21.44
C LYS A 424 2.00 21.70 -21.50
N ARG A 425 1.27 20.86 -20.74
CA ARG A 425 -0.19 20.96 -20.57
C ARG A 425 -0.63 22.08 -19.62
N VAL A 426 0.29 22.68 -18.87
CA VAL A 426 0.04 23.67 -17.82
C VAL A 426 0.52 25.05 -18.30
N ALA A 427 -0.42 25.84 -18.81
CA ALA A 427 -0.11 27.17 -19.34
C ALA A 427 0.13 28.19 -18.22
N ASP A 428 -0.72 28.16 -17.19
CA ASP A 428 -0.71 29.08 -16.04
C ASP A 428 -0.85 28.32 -14.70
N GLU A 429 -0.99 29.06 -13.59
CA GLU A 429 -1.07 28.49 -12.25
C GLU A 429 -2.41 27.80 -11.95
N ASN A 430 -3.52 28.24 -12.57
CA ASN A 430 -4.83 27.62 -12.37
C ASN A 430 -4.90 26.24 -13.03
N ASP A 431 -4.21 26.06 -14.16
CA ASP A 431 -4.06 24.74 -14.80
C ASP A 431 -3.43 23.69 -13.88
N TYR A 432 -2.67 24.10 -12.85
CA TYR A 432 -2.15 23.20 -11.82
C TYR A 432 -3.28 22.53 -11.03
N LEU A 433 -4.35 23.25 -10.67
CA LEU A 433 -5.49 22.70 -9.94
C LEU A 433 -6.47 21.90 -10.82
N THR A 434 -5.99 21.32 -11.92
CA THR A 434 -6.81 20.56 -12.89
C THR A 434 -6.16 19.25 -13.33
N ALA A 435 -6.94 18.38 -13.98
CA ALA A 435 -6.48 17.14 -14.60
C ALA A 435 -5.26 17.30 -15.54
N LYS A 436 -5.01 18.50 -16.08
CA LYS A 436 -3.88 18.78 -17.00
C LYS A 436 -2.52 18.54 -16.35
N ALA A 437 -2.36 18.93 -15.08
CA ALA A 437 -1.14 18.74 -14.29
C ALA A 437 -1.10 17.38 -13.57
N HIS A 438 -2.26 16.73 -13.44
CA HIS A 438 -2.46 15.53 -12.62
C HIS A 438 -2.93 14.28 -13.38
N PRO A 439 -2.23 13.85 -14.45
CA PRO A 439 -2.49 12.55 -15.03
C PRO A 439 -2.01 11.44 -14.08
N SER A 440 -2.62 10.24 -14.22
CA SER A 440 -2.14 8.99 -13.60
C SER A 440 -0.99 8.35 -14.39
N VAL A 441 -0.85 8.69 -15.67
CA VAL A 441 0.25 8.26 -16.54
C VAL A 441 0.80 9.46 -17.30
N PHE A 442 2.11 9.67 -17.20
CA PHE A 442 2.79 10.78 -17.84
C PHE A 442 3.28 10.41 -19.25
N ASP A 443 2.87 11.20 -20.24
CA ASP A 443 3.38 11.11 -21.61
C ASP A 443 4.56 12.08 -21.80
N SER A 444 5.70 11.54 -22.24
CA SER A 444 6.97 12.27 -22.38
C SER A 444 6.90 13.42 -23.38
N LYS A 445 5.93 13.43 -24.32
CA LYS A 445 5.69 14.57 -25.23
C LYS A 445 5.40 15.87 -24.46
N ASN A 446 4.82 15.75 -23.27
CA ASN A 446 4.44 16.86 -22.40
C ASN A 446 5.56 17.34 -21.46
N LEU A 447 6.73 16.70 -21.45
CA LEU A 447 7.88 17.17 -20.65
C LEU A 447 8.45 18.47 -21.21
N ASP A 448 8.57 19.50 -20.38
CA ASP A 448 9.35 20.70 -20.64
C ASP A 448 10.56 20.74 -19.69
N VAL A 449 11.63 20.05 -20.09
CA VAL A 449 12.82 19.91 -19.26
C VAL A 449 13.55 21.24 -19.06
N GLU A 450 13.46 22.18 -20.01
CA GLU A 450 14.04 23.52 -19.83
C GLU A 450 13.28 24.30 -18.75
N ARG A 451 11.94 24.29 -18.78
CA ARG A 451 11.12 24.91 -17.73
C ARG A 451 11.37 24.27 -16.37
N MET A 452 11.50 22.93 -16.30
CA MET A 452 11.81 22.21 -15.06
C MET A 452 13.14 22.65 -14.44
N VAL A 453 14.24 22.68 -15.20
CA VAL A 453 15.55 23.08 -14.64
C VAL A 453 15.58 24.55 -14.22
N ARG A 454 14.90 25.44 -14.97
CA ARG A 454 14.78 26.86 -14.59
C ARG A 454 14.01 27.02 -13.29
N ARG A 455 12.82 26.42 -13.17
CA ARG A 455 12.01 26.49 -11.95
C ARG A 455 12.70 25.84 -10.74
N ALA A 456 13.48 24.78 -10.94
CA ALA A 456 14.31 24.19 -9.88
C ALA A 456 15.40 25.16 -9.40
N HIS A 457 16.07 25.85 -10.32
CA HIS A 457 17.14 26.80 -10.01
C HIS A 457 16.61 28.11 -9.37
N GLU A 458 15.37 28.51 -9.69
CA GLU A 458 14.68 29.65 -9.10
C GLU A 458 14.23 29.44 -7.64
N LEU A 459 14.11 28.19 -7.17
CA LEU A 459 13.78 27.92 -5.77
C LEU A 459 14.86 28.49 -4.85
N THR A 460 14.47 28.90 -3.64
CA THR A 460 15.38 29.32 -2.57
C THR A 460 14.96 28.66 -1.27
N VAL A 461 15.86 28.59 -0.28
CA VAL A 461 15.54 28.05 1.05
C VAL A 461 14.33 28.75 1.68
N LYS A 462 14.10 30.03 1.36
CA LYS A 462 12.95 30.83 1.85
C LYS A 462 11.65 30.58 1.09
N THR A 463 11.69 29.90 -0.06
CA THR A 463 10.57 29.67 -0.98
C THR A 463 10.44 28.19 -1.33
N LEU A 464 10.74 27.29 -0.40
CA LEU A 464 10.49 25.87 -0.60
C LEU A 464 8.98 25.60 -0.72
N PRO A 465 8.54 24.63 -1.53
CA PRO A 465 7.13 24.28 -1.63
C PRO A 465 6.62 23.59 -0.34
N PRO A 466 5.34 23.78 0.01
CA PRO A 466 4.75 23.15 1.18
C PRO A 466 4.44 21.66 0.95
N LEU A 467 4.14 20.94 2.03
CA LEU A 467 3.78 19.53 2.02
C LEU A 467 2.32 19.34 2.42
N VAL A 468 1.50 18.83 1.50
CA VAL A 468 0.14 18.36 1.83
C VAL A 468 0.20 17.00 2.55
N ARG A 469 -0.68 16.83 3.54
CA ARG A 469 -0.89 15.58 4.28
C ARG A 469 -2.37 15.34 4.49
N VAL A 470 -2.92 14.22 4.00
CA VAL A 470 -4.35 13.85 4.10
C VAL A 470 -4.57 12.66 5.03
N ARG A 471 -5.76 12.60 5.64
CA ARG A 471 -6.26 11.43 6.38
C ARG A 471 -7.79 11.35 6.36
N VAL A 472 -8.31 10.13 6.49
CA VAL A 472 -9.71 9.88 6.83
C VAL A 472 -9.90 10.04 8.34
N LEU A 473 -10.90 10.80 8.76
CA LEU A 473 -11.34 10.92 10.15
C LEU A 473 -12.50 9.96 10.46
N HIS A 474 -13.38 9.76 9.48
CA HIS A 474 -14.56 8.91 9.55
C HIS A 474 -15.06 8.64 8.12
N GLU A 475 -15.67 7.50 7.88
CA GLU A 475 -16.30 7.13 6.61
C GLU A 475 -17.42 6.13 6.84
N ASP A 476 -18.33 6.01 5.89
CA ASP A 476 -19.39 4.98 5.94
C ASP A 476 -18.77 3.59 5.80
N GLU A 477 -19.19 2.63 6.62
CA GLU A 477 -18.76 1.23 6.53
C GLU A 477 -19.86 0.36 5.89
N PRO A 478 -19.51 -0.62 5.04
CA PRO A 478 -20.47 -1.49 4.37
C PRO A 478 -21.03 -2.58 5.30
N ASN A 479 -22.32 -2.90 5.11
CA ASN A 479 -22.97 -4.03 5.76
C ASN A 479 -22.76 -5.30 4.93
N VAL A 480 -21.69 -6.03 5.22
CA VAL A 480 -21.37 -7.33 4.59
C VAL A 480 -22.54 -8.30 4.77
N GLY A 481 -23.00 -8.86 3.66
CA GLY A 481 -24.16 -9.74 3.59
C GLY A 481 -25.48 -9.03 3.27
N VAL A 482 -25.54 -7.69 3.33
CA VAL A 482 -26.74 -6.89 3.04
C VAL A 482 -26.54 -5.97 1.83
N ASN A 483 -25.55 -5.07 1.90
CA ASN A 483 -25.21 -4.17 0.79
C ASN A 483 -23.81 -4.41 0.22
N GLN A 484 -23.01 -5.32 0.79
CA GLN A 484 -21.79 -5.85 0.16
C GLN A 484 -21.79 -7.39 0.16
N PHE A 485 -21.48 -8.01 -0.97
CA PHE A 485 -21.52 -9.46 -1.17
C PHE A 485 -20.16 -10.09 -1.48
N ASP A 486 -19.11 -9.61 -0.84
CA ASP A 486 -17.77 -10.22 -0.78
C ASP A 486 -17.10 -9.88 0.57
N THR A 487 -15.92 -10.43 0.86
CA THR A 487 -15.18 -10.22 2.12
C THR A 487 -13.98 -9.28 1.98
N LEU A 488 -13.86 -8.55 0.86
CA LEU A 488 -12.74 -7.66 0.63
C LEU A 488 -13.05 -6.26 1.17
N SER A 489 -12.02 -5.57 1.67
CA SER A 489 -12.16 -4.18 2.11
C SER A 489 -12.57 -3.26 0.95
N GLU A 490 -13.40 -2.24 1.21
CA GLU A 490 -13.50 -1.07 0.31
C GLU A 490 -12.19 -0.27 0.34
N LYS A 491 -11.45 -0.28 1.46
CA LYS A 491 -10.17 0.42 1.64
C LYS A 491 -9.04 -0.37 0.99
N LEU A 492 -8.48 0.15 -0.11
CA LEU A 492 -7.26 -0.41 -0.72
C LEU A 492 -6.04 0.01 0.08
N PHE A 493 -5.94 1.30 0.40
CA PHE A 493 -4.91 1.85 1.27
C PHE A 493 -5.29 3.25 1.77
N ASP A 494 -4.73 3.61 2.92
CA ASP A 494 -4.65 4.97 3.45
C ASP A 494 -3.19 5.32 3.66
N THR A 495 -2.75 6.41 3.02
CA THR A 495 -1.38 6.94 3.16
C THR A 495 -1.44 8.47 3.24
N PRO A 496 -0.46 9.14 3.87
CA PRO A 496 -0.55 10.58 4.08
C PRO A 496 -0.59 11.45 2.81
N CYS A 497 -0.41 10.90 1.60
CA CYS A 497 -0.59 11.62 0.34
C CYS A 497 -1.48 10.88 -0.68
N SER A 498 -2.09 9.75 -0.33
CA SER A 498 -3.09 9.10 -1.19
C SER A 498 -4.02 8.19 -0.40
N ILE A 499 -5.32 8.37 -0.59
CA ILE A 499 -6.41 7.58 -0.02
C ILE A 499 -7.12 6.89 -1.18
N ALA A 500 -7.30 5.57 -1.11
CA ALA A 500 -7.90 4.80 -2.20
C ALA A 500 -9.04 3.89 -1.71
N ARG A 501 -10.17 3.94 -2.42
CA ARG A 501 -11.39 3.18 -2.15
C ARG A 501 -11.89 2.42 -3.38
N VAL A 502 -12.55 1.30 -3.16
CA VAL A 502 -13.32 0.51 -4.13
C VAL A 502 -14.76 0.49 -3.67
N ALA A 503 -15.69 1.01 -4.48
CA ALA A 503 -17.11 1.14 -4.13
C ALA A 503 -17.88 -0.19 -4.24
N ARG A 504 -17.59 -1.15 -3.36
CA ARG A 504 -18.21 -2.49 -3.29
C ARG A 504 -19.65 -2.48 -2.80
N SER A 505 -19.95 -1.65 -1.80
CA SER A 505 -21.30 -1.50 -1.24
C SER A 505 -22.28 -0.96 -2.29
N LEU A 506 -23.53 -1.39 -2.17
CA LEU A 506 -24.64 -1.01 -3.03
C LEU A 506 -25.32 0.30 -2.63
N GLU A 507 -24.85 1.01 -1.60
CA GLU A 507 -25.33 2.37 -1.32
C GLU A 507 -24.96 3.30 -2.48
N TYR A 508 -25.87 4.20 -2.85
CA TYR A 508 -25.69 5.12 -3.99
C TYR A 508 -24.58 6.15 -3.75
N GLN A 509 -24.23 6.45 -2.50
CA GLN A 509 -23.21 7.41 -2.12
C GLN A 509 -22.16 6.77 -1.21
N ARG A 510 -20.98 7.38 -1.18
CA ARG A 510 -19.96 7.20 -0.14
C ARG A 510 -19.64 8.54 0.48
N ARG A 511 -19.69 8.59 1.81
CA ARG A 511 -19.31 9.75 2.60
C ARG A 511 -18.00 9.49 3.32
N MET A 512 -17.09 10.45 3.24
CA MET A 512 -15.84 10.49 4.01
C MET A 512 -15.69 11.87 4.66
N ILE A 513 -15.36 11.90 5.94
CA ILE A 513 -14.83 13.10 6.60
C ILE A 513 -13.31 13.04 6.48
N LEU A 514 -12.73 14.04 5.83
CA LEU A 514 -11.31 14.11 5.51
C LEU A 514 -10.66 15.31 6.21
N SER A 515 -9.37 15.17 6.54
CA SER A 515 -8.56 16.23 7.13
C SER A 515 -7.24 16.35 6.39
N ALA A 516 -6.91 17.57 6.00
CA ALA A 516 -5.61 18.00 5.49
C ALA A 516 -4.83 18.91 6.47
N GLU A 517 -5.26 18.98 7.74
CA GLU A 517 -4.66 19.83 8.78
C GLU A 517 -3.21 19.49 9.15
N ALA A 518 -2.78 18.25 8.91
CA ALA A 518 -1.41 17.81 9.14
C ALA A 518 -0.42 18.32 8.07
N SER A 519 -0.91 19.06 7.07
CA SER A 519 -0.08 19.71 6.05
C SER A 519 0.80 20.79 6.68
N GLU A 520 1.97 21.05 6.10
CA GLU A 520 2.97 21.96 6.67
C GLU A 520 3.70 22.78 5.60
N ASP A 521 3.99 24.04 5.92
CA ASP A 521 4.96 24.83 5.17
C ASP A 521 6.36 24.66 5.77
N LEU A 522 7.35 24.44 4.91
CA LEU A 522 8.73 24.20 5.33
C LEU A 522 9.42 25.46 5.90
N ASN A 523 8.81 26.63 5.75
CA ASN A 523 9.26 27.92 6.28
C ASN A 523 8.30 28.51 7.34
N GLY A 524 7.29 27.74 7.79
CA GLY A 524 6.32 28.17 8.79
C GLY A 524 5.32 29.24 8.32
N ARG A 525 5.14 29.39 7.01
CA ARG A 525 4.13 30.29 6.42
C ARG A 525 2.72 29.74 6.61
N GLU A 526 1.74 30.64 6.55
CA GLU A 526 0.32 30.27 6.49
C GLU A 526 0.01 29.49 5.21
N LEU A 527 -0.93 28.55 5.32
CA LEU A 527 -1.38 27.70 4.21
C LEU A 527 -2.83 28.02 3.83
N THR A 528 -3.14 27.87 2.55
CA THR A 528 -4.52 27.76 2.05
C THR A 528 -4.74 26.35 1.48
N TRP A 529 -5.93 25.78 1.69
CA TRP A 529 -6.27 24.42 1.28
C TRP A 529 -7.17 24.41 0.05
N HIS A 530 -6.86 23.54 -0.92
CA HIS A 530 -7.60 23.43 -2.18
C HIS A 530 -7.97 21.97 -2.41
N TRP A 531 -9.28 21.71 -2.51
CA TRP A 531 -9.86 20.39 -2.79
C TRP A 531 -10.59 20.48 -4.13
N VAL A 532 -10.13 19.74 -5.14
CA VAL A 532 -10.61 19.89 -6.52
C VAL A 532 -10.93 18.55 -7.16
N VAL A 533 -12.01 18.50 -7.94
CA VAL A 533 -12.34 17.33 -8.77
C VAL A 533 -11.37 17.29 -9.95
N LEU A 534 -10.44 16.34 -9.95
CA LEU A 534 -9.55 16.10 -11.08
C LEU A 534 -10.19 15.16 -12.11
N ARG A 535 -11.06 14.26 -11.66
CA ARG A 535 -11.70 13.26 -12.52
C ARG A 535 -13.01 12.77 -11.89
N GLY A 536 -14.07 12.73 -12.69
CA GLY A 536 -15.42 12.35 -12.24
C GLY A 536 -16.47 13.25 -12.85
N ASP A 537 -17.73 12.91 -12.60
CA ASP A 537 -18.88 13.75 -12.87
C ASP A 537 -19.05 14.73 -11.69
N ALA A 538 -18.83 16.03 -11.94
CA ALA A 538 -18.84 17.04 -10.89
C ALA A 538 -20.21 17.15 -10.19
N ASP A 539 -21.32 16.90 -10.91
CA ASP A 539 -22.68 16.96 -10.36
C ASP A 539 -22.97 15.78 -9.40
N LYS A 540 -22.08 14.78 -9.37
CA LYS A 540 -22.12 13.61 -8.47
C LYS A 540 -21.13 13.67 -7.32
N ILE A 541 -20.38 14.77 -7.18
CA ILE A 541 -19.31 14.92 -6.20
C ILE A 541 -19.53 16.20 -5.40
N GLN A 542 -19.77 16.06 -4.10
CA GLN A 542 -19.90 17.19 -3.19
C GLN A 542 -18.69 17.25 -2.26
N ILE A 543 -18.08 18.43 -2.16
CA ILE A 543 -16.98 18.74 -1.24
C ILE A 543 -17.44 19.89 -0.36
N THR A 544 -17.74 19.62 0.91
CA THR A 544 -18.25 20.61 1.87
C THR A 544 -17.18 20.92 2.92
N PRO A 545 -16.61 22.13 2.97
CA PRO A 545 -15.71 22.55 4.05
C PRO A 545 -16.35 22.44 5.44
N LEU A 546 -15.62 21.88 6.39
CA LEU A 546 -16.05 21.71 7.80
C LEU A 546 -15.36 22.72 8.73
N GLY A 547 -15.30 23.98 8.29
CA GLY A 547 -14.65 25.10 8.98
C GLY A 547 -14.10 26.14 8.01
N GLU A 548 -13.79 27.33 8.51
CA GLU A 548 -13.39 28.49 7.70
C GLU A 548 -12.07 28.29 6.94
N SER A 549 -11.15 27.46 7.45
CA SER A 549 -9.84 27.21 6.82
C SER A 549 -9.90 26.31 5.57
N GLY A 550 -11.00 25.58 5.35
CA GLY A 550 -11.07 24.54 4.32
C GLY A 550 -10.17 23.32 4.56
N ALA A 551 -9.45 23.25 5.69
CA ALA A 551 -8.51 22.16 5.99
C ALA A 551 -9.19 20.82 6.30
N LYS A 552 -10.48 20.84 6.68
CA LYS A 552 -11.35 19.65 6.80
C LYS A 552 -12.49 19.74 5.80
N VAL A 553 -12.87 18.60 5.21
CA VAL A 553 -14.04 18.51 4.32
C VAL A 553 -14.87 17.26 4.61
N GLU A 554 -16.16 17.36 4.36
CA GLU A 554 -17.01 16.21 4.05
C GLU A 554 -17.01 16.02 2.53
N LEU A 555 -16.57 14.84 2.08
CA LEU A 555 -16.59 14.41 0.69
C LEU A 555 -17.72 13.40 0.52
N ILE A 556 -18.65 13.67 -0.39
CA ILE A 556 -19.68 12.72 -0.83
C ILE A 556 -19.45 12.42 -2.32
N VAL A 557 -19.29 11.15 -2.65
CA VAL A 557 -19.17 10.67 -4.04
C VAL A 557 -20.35 9.73 -4.33
N ALA A 558 -21.19 10.10 -5.29
CA ALA A 558 -22.30 9.25 -5.75
C ALA A 558 -21.84 8.19 -6.77
N HIS A 559 -22.69 7.22 -7.08
CA HIS A 559 -22.40 6.13 -8.00
C HIS A 559 -22.08 6.64 -9.42
N HIS A 560 -20.90 6.26 -9.93
CA HIS A 560 -20.44 6.54 -11.27
C HIS A 560 -20.51 5.29 -12.15
N GLU A 561 -21.10 5.45 -13.34
CA GLU A 561 -20.92 4.54 -14.46
C GLU A 561 -19.56 4.83 -15.13
N PRO A 562 -19.00 3.89 -15.93
CA PRO A 562 -17.75 4.13 -16.66
C PRO A 562 -17.82 5.40 -17.52
N PHE A 563 -16.78 6.24 -17.48
CA PHE A 563 -16.77 7.53 -18.16
C PHE A 563 -15.43 7.83 -18.84
N ALA A 564 -15.42 8.80 -19.76
CA ALA A 564 -14.25 9.15 -20.55
C ALA A 564 -13.24 10.00 -19.75
N ILE A 565 -11.94 9.81 -19.97
CA ILE A 565 -10.90 10.56 -19.26
C ILE A 565 -10.87 12.03 -19.73
N PRO A 566 -10.85 13.02 -18.82
CA PRO A 566 -10.71 14.43 -19.18
C PRO A 566 -9.46 14.70 -20.04
N GLY A 567 -9.68 15.13 -21.28
CA GLY A 567 -8.63 15.41 -22.27
C GLY A 567 -8.11 14.18 -23.03
N SER A 568 -8.68 13.00 -22.81
CA SER A 568 -8.43 11.75 -23.55
C SER A 568 -9.75 10.96 -23.71
N PRO A 569 -10.71 11.47 -24.52
CA PRO A 569 -12.03 10.88 -24.64
C PRO A 569 -12.04 9.45 -25.22
N GLU A 570 -10.95 9.03 -25.86
CA GLU A 570 -10.71 7.68 -26.38
C GLU A 570 -10.38 6.62 -25.30
N MET A 571 -10.18 7.04 -24.05
CA MET A 571 -9.95 6.15 -22.90
C MET A 571 -11.10 6.26 -21.90
N VAL A 572 -11.57 5.09 -21.44
CA VAL A 572 -12.59 4.97 -20.39
C VAL A 572 -11.90 4.67 -19.07
N THR A 573 -12.40 5.27 -17.98
CA THR A 573 -11.96 5.07 -16.60
C THR A 573 -13.16 4.80 -15.70
N ASN A 574 -12.89 4.14 -14.58
CA ASN A 574 -13.87 3.85 -13.54
C ASN A 574 -13.48 4.49 -12.20
N ARG A 575 -12.52 5.43 -12.23
CA ARG A 575 -11.95 6.08 -11.05
C ARG A 575 -12.36 7.55 -10.99
N VAL A 576 -13.06 7.92 -9.91
CA VAL A 576 -13.17 9.31 -9.45
C VAL A 576 -11.89 9.68 -8.71
N GLU A 577 -11.40 10.90 -8.92
CA GLU A 577 -10.15 11.40 -8.35
C GLU A 577 -10.30 12.85 -7.89
N ILE A 578 -10.06 13.07 -6.59
CA ILE A 578 -9.99 14.38 -5.96
C ILE A 578 -8.52 14.71 -5.71
N GLY A 579 -8.08 15.88 -6.16
CA GLY A 579 -6.77 16.45 -5.84
C GLY A 579 -6.86 17.32 -4.59
N VAL A 580 -5.87 17.19 -3.71
CA VAL A 580 -5.74 17.97 -2.48
C VAL A 580 -4.39 18.67 -2.48
N PHE A 581 -4.41 19.98 -2.29
CA PHE A 581 -3.23 20.84 -2.36
C PHE A 581 -3.22 21.83 -1.21
N VAL A 582 -2.02 22.27 -0.83
CA VAL A 582 -1.84 23.46 -0.01
C VAL A 582 -0.95 24.48 -0.71
N HIS A 583 -1.19 25.78 -0.50
CA HIS A 583 -0.38 26.87 -1.05
C HIS A 583 0.14 27.78 0.05
N ASN A 584 1.42 28.14 -0.01
CA ASN A 584 2.14 28.92 1.03
C ASN A 584 2.37 30.40 0.66
N GLY A 585 1.56 30.94 -0.26
CA GLY A 585 1.74 32.27 -0.83
C GLY A 585 2.88 32.38 -1.86
N SER A 586 3.52 31.27 -2.26
CA SER A 586 4.52 31.26 -3.35
C SER A 586 4.47 30.02 -4.22
N HIS A 587 4.18 28.85 -3.64
CA HIS A 587 4.07 27.59 -4.37
C HIS A 587 2.91 26.74 -3.84
N TYR A 588 2.25 26.01 -4.73
CA TYR A 588 1.47 24.83 -4.37
C TYR A 588 2.39 23.70 -3.90
N SER A 589 1.87 22.83 -3.05
CA SER A 589 2.45 21.52 -2.76
C SER A 589 2.40 20.61 -3.99
N ALA A 590 3.18 19.53 -3.98
CA ALA A 590 2.79 18.33 -4.74
C ALA A 590 1.37 17.87 -4.33
N PRO A 591 0.62 17.18 -5.21
CA PRO A 591 -0.72 16.71 -4.89
C PRO A 591 -0.71 15.63 -3.80
N ALA A 592 -1.76 15.62 -2.98
CA ALA A 592 -2.32 14.39 -2.42
C ALA A 592 -3.59 14.02 -3.20
N PHE A 593 -3.97 12.74 -3.16
CA PHE A 593 -5.12 12.24 -3.91
C PHE A 593 -6.14 11.53 -3.01
N VAL A 594 -7.41 11.61 -3.39
CA VAL A 594 -8.48 10.73 -2.88
C VAL A 594 -9.13 10.07 -4.09
N SER A 595 -8.99 8.75 -4.20
CA SER A 595 -9.46 7.95 -5.34
C SER A 595 -10.61 7.04 -4.94
N THR A 596 -11.68 7.01 -5.74
CA THR A 596 -12.78 6.04 -5.61
C THR A 596 -12.96 5.30 -6.92
N TYR A 597 -12.63 4.00 -6.93
CA TYR A 597 -12.80 3.10 -8.06
C TYR A 597 -14.16 2.38 -7.98
N PHE A 598 -14.91 2.41 -9.07
CA PHE A 598 -16.18 1.71 -9.22
C PHE A 598 -15.95 0.36 -9.94
N PRO A 599 -16.42 -0.77 -9.38
CA PRO A 599 -16.25 -2.10 -9.98
C PRO A 599 -16.79 -2.19 -11.42
N THR A 600 -16.00 -2.72 -12.37
CA THR A 600 -16.38 -2.87 -13.78
C THR A 600 -17.23 -4.12 -14.05
N SER A 601 -17.07 -5.15 -13.23
CA SER A 601 -17.81 -6.42 -13.32
C SER A 601 -19.28 -6.32 -12.85
N GLU A 602 -19.77 -5.12 -12.58
CA GLU A 602 -21.09 -4.87 -12.00
C GLU A 602 -21.93 -3.94 -12.89
N SER A 603 -23.24 -4.05 -12.81
CA SER A 603 -24.16 -3.08 -13.43
C SER A 603 -25.32 -2.85 -12.49
N ARG A 604 -25.50 -1.60 -12.05
CA ARG A 604 -26.40 -1.22 -10.96
C ARG A 604 -27.52 -0.32 -11.48
N LEU A 605 -28.74 -0.56 -11.01
CA LEU A 605 -29.89 0.29 -11.27
C LEU A 605 -30.42 0.84 -9.95
N TYR A 606 -30.48 2.16 -9.85
CA TYR A 606 -31.07 2.87 -8.72
C TYR A 606 -32.37 3.55 -9.15
N ASP A 607 -33.29 3.77 -8.21
CA ASP A 607 -34.51 4.53 -8.45
C ASP A 607 -34.34 6.05 -8.22
N GLU A 608 -35.45 6.78 -8.32
CA GLU A 608 -35.53 8.22 -8.06
C GLU A 608 -35.16 8.61 -6.62
N HIS A 609 -35.41 7.72 -5.64
CA HIS A 609 -34.99 7.86 -4.24
C HIS A 609 -33.56 7.38 -3.99
N LYS A 610 -32.81 7.03 -5.05
CA LYS A 610 -31.44 6.54 -5.01
C LYS A 610 -31.27 5.23 -4.23
N LYS A 611 -32.33 4.42 -4.11
CA LYS A 611 -32.26 3.06 -3.57
C LYS A 611 -31.92 2.08 -4.70
N ILE A 612 -31.10 1.07 -4.39
CA ILE A 612 -30.71 0.03 -5.34
C ILE A 612 -31.93 -0.81 -5.70
N LYS A 613 -32.36 -0.83 -6.98
CA LYS A 613 -33.42 -1.72 -7.47
C LYS A 613 -32.85 -3.06 -7.94
N SER A 614 -31.69 -3.04 -8.60
CA SER A 614 -31.00 -4.27 -8.99
C SER A 614 -29.50 -4.08 -9.19
N VAL A 615 -28.74 -5.13 -8.92
CA VAL A 615 -27.36 -5.27 -9.37
C VAL A 615 -27.19 -6.58 -10.12
N ARG A 616 -26.53 -6.54 -11.29
CA ARG A 616 -26.02 -7.73 -11.97
C ARG A 616 -24.51 -7.78 -11.79
N TYR A 617 -24.02 -8.89 -11.27
CA TYR A 617 -22.60 -9.24 -11.25
C TYR A 617 -22.28 -10.13 -12.45
N ARG A 618 -21.09 -9.96 -13.04
CA ARG A 618 -20.67 -10.61 -14.29
C ARG A 618 -19.47 -11.51 -14.07
N ASP A 619 -19.54 -12.76 -14.54
CA ASP A 619 -18.33 -13.54 -14.82
C ASP A 619 -17.64 -12.97 -16.07
N TYR A 620 -16.76 -12.00 -15.85
CA TYR A 620 -16.06 -11.27 -16.89
C TYR A 620 -15.21 -12.18 -17.81
N ARG A 621 -14.84 -13.39 -17.36
CA ARG A 621 -14.20 -14.42 -18.21
C ARG A 621 -15.13 -14.94 -19.30
N LYS A 622 -16.43 -15.08 -19.01
CA LYS A 622 -17.46 -15.53 -19.96
C LYS A 622 -17.88 -14.39 -20.89
N GLU A 623 -18.02 -13.19 -20.34
CA GLU A 623 -18.55 -12.02 -21.05
C GLU A 623 -17.50 -11.26 -21.89
N LYS A 624 -16.25 -11.74 -21.96
CA LYS A 624 -15.11 -11.07 -22.63
C LYS A 624 -14.91 -9.62 -22.15
N HIS A 625 -15.09 -9.43 -20.86
CA HIS A 625 -14.90 -8.17 -20.16
C HIS A 625 -13.62 -8.26 -19.31
N TYR A 626 -12.98 -7.13 -19.00
CA TYR A 626 -11.85 -7.10 -18.09
C TYR A 626 -12.22 -6.43 -16.76
N ALA A 627 -11.97 -7.15 -15.68
CA ALA A 627 -11.95 -6.62 -14.32
C ALA A 627 -10.67 -7.15 -13.64
N ASP A 628 -10.03 -6.35 -12.79
CA ASP A 628 -8.79 -6.76 -12.13
C ASP A 628 -9.07 -7.84 -11.07
N PRO A 629 -8.58 -9.09 -11.23
CA PRO A 629 -8.88 -10.17 -10.30
C PRO A 629 -8.29 -10.00 -8.88
N LEU A 630 -7.43 -9.01 -8.60
CA LEU A 630 -7.05 -8.66 -7.23
C LEU A 630 -8.06 -7.71 -6.56
N ILE A 631 -8.85 -6.99 -7.35
CA ILE A 631 -9.83 -6.00 -6.87
C ILE A 631 -11.25 -6.59 -6.90
N GLU A 632 -11.58 -7.27 -7.99
CA GLU A 632 -12.93 -7.72 -8.32
C GLU A 632 -12.99 -9.25 -8.39
N PRO A 633 -13.25 -9.95 -7.26
CA PRO A 633 -13.48 -11.37 -7.27
C PRO A 633 -14.80 -11.66 -8.00
N ILE A 634 -14.81 -12.71 -8.82
CA ILE A 634 -15.93 -13.01 -9.71
C ILE A 634 -17.20 -13.31 -8.90
N LYS A 635 -18.26 -12.60 -9.25
CA LYS A 635 -19.63 -12.80 -8.78
C LYS A 635 -20.49 -13.01 -10.03
N ASP A 636 -21.35 -14.03 -10.03
CA ASP A 636 -22.09 -14.48 -11.23
C ASP A 636 -23.56 -14.75 -10.87
N TRP A 637 -24.28 -13.66 -10.59
CA TRP A 637 -25.70 -13.64 -10.25
C TRP A 637 -26.28 -12.24 -10.41
N GLN A 638 -27.61 -12.13 -10.37
CA GLN A 638 -28.32 -10.85 -10.32
C GLN A 638 -29.20 -10.77 -9.07
N ASP A 639 -29.13 -9.66 -8.34
CA ASP A 639 -29.98 -9.38 -7.18
C ASP A 639 -31.04 -8.33 -7.53
N LEU A 640 -32.29 -8.62 -7.18
CA LEU A 640 -33.48 -7.78 -7.40
C LEU A 640 -34.09 -7.38 -6.05
N PHE A 641 -33.94 -6.11 -5.66
CA PHE A 641 -34.32 -5.59 -4.35
C PHE A 641 -35.79 -5.15 -4.31
N ARG A 642 -36.42 -5.30 -3.14
CA ARG A 642 -37.82 -4.94 -2.90
C ARG A 642 -37.92 -4.03 -1.69
N TYR A 643 -38.80 -3.04 -1.78
CA TYR A 643 -39.07 -2.06 -0.74
C TYR A 643 -40.58 -1.98 -0.51
N ASP A 644 -40.98 -1.53 0.67
CA ASP A 644 -42.37 -1.13 0.93
C ASP A 644 -42.64 0.31 0.46
N GLU A 645 -43.83 0.81 0.74
CA GLU A 645 -44.27 2.15 0.37
C GLU A 645 -43.41 3.22 1.07
N GLU A 646 -42.97 2.97 2.30
CA GLU A 646 -42.06 3.82 3.08
C GLU A 646 -40.57 3.70 2.70
N GLN A 647 -40.25 3.03 1.58
CA GLN A 647 -38.88 2.83 1.07
C GLN A 647 -37.93 2.06 2.02
N ARG A 648 -38.49 1.23 2.92
CA ARG A 648 -37.73 0.31 3.79
C ARG A 648 -37.46 -0.98 3.04
N LEU A 649 -36.27 -1.55 3.21
CA LEU A 649 -35.86 -2.77 2.51
C LEU A 649 -36.64 -3.97 3.04
N LEU A 650 -37.29 -4.74 2.15
CA LEU A 650 -37.96 -6.01 2.46
C LEU A 650 -37.08 -7.24 2.15
N GLY A 651 -35.90 -7.01 1.58
CA GLY A 651 -34.99 -8.03 1.08
C GLY A 651 -34.99 -8.13 -0.45
N TRP A 652 -34.27 -9.11 -1.00
CA TRP A 652 -34.09 -9.27 -2.45
C TRP A 652 -34.35 -10.70 -2.94
N THR A 653 -34.41 -10.85 -4.26
CA THR A 653 -34.36 -12.16 -4.93
C THR A 653 -33.07 -12.25 -5.74
N ARG A 654 -32.29 -13.30 -5.51
CA ARG A 654 -31.08 -13.61 -6.26
C ARG A 654 -31.42 -14.59 -7.39
N LEU A 655 -30.96 -14.29 -8.59
CA LEU A 655 -31.08 -15.10 -9.79
C LEU A 655 -29.69 -15.65 -10.15
N ARG A 656 -29.56 -16.98 -10.22
CA ARG A 656 -28.30 -17.66 -10.59
C ARG A 656 -28.64 -18.87 -11.45
N ASN A 657 -28.26 -18.83 -12.74
CA ASN A 657 -28.74 -19.79 -13.74
C ASN A 657 -30.29 -19.85 -13.73
N GLU A 658 -30.87 -21.03 -13.48
CA GLU A 658 -32.32 -21.24 -13.34
C GLU A 658 -32.81 -21.11 -11.88
N GLU A 659 -31.89 -20.99 -10.92
CA GLU A 659 -32.21 -20.92 -9.48
C GLU A 659 -32.71 -19.51 -9.08
N ARG A 660 -33.68 -19.50 -8.16
CA ARG A 660 -34.21 -18.28 -7.54
C ARG A 660 -34.17 -18.40 -6.03
N GLU A 661 -33.25 -17.67 -5.41
CA GLU A 661 -33.07 -17.64 -3.95
C GLU A 661 -33.71 -16.35 -3.38
N SER A 662 -34.42 -16.45 -2.26
CA SER A 662 -35.00 -15.30 -1.57
C SER A 662 -34.17 -14.91 -0.37
N PHE A 663 -33.91 -13.61 -0.20
CA PHE A 663 -33.19 -13.06 0.95
C PHE A 663 -34.09 -12.11 1.75
N THR A 664 -33.84 -12.04 3.06
CA THR A 664 -34.44 -11.09 4.00
C THR A 664 -33.76 -9.73 3.93
N ALA A 665 -34.32 -8.69 4.58
CA ALA A 665 -33.66 -7.39 4.70
C ALA A 665 -32.30 -7.48 5.40
N ASP A 666 -32.17 -8.40 6.37
CA ASP A 666 -30.95 -8.67 7.15
C ASP A 666 -29.96 -9.64 6.43
N GLY A 667 -30.24 -10.05 5.19
CA GLY A 667 -29.34 -10.90 4.39
C GLY A 667 -29.35 -12.40 4.68
N GLY A 668 -30.29 -12.88 5.50
CA GLY A 668 -30.56 -14.31 5.64
C GLY A 668 -31.27 -14.90 4.41
N LEU A 669 -30.85 -16.08 3.96
CA LEU A 669 -31.50 -16.88 2.91
C LEU A 669 -32.79 -17.50 3.46
N VAL A 670 -33.95 -17.11 2.92
CA VAL A 670 -35.27 -17.55 3.38
C VAL A 670 -35.47 -19.05 3.13
N THR A 671 -35.77 -19.80 4.18
CA THR A 671 -36.03 -21.25 4.14
C THR A 671 -37.50 -21.61 4.36
N GLU A 672 -38.26 -20.76 5.05
CA GLU A 672 -39.70 -20.93 5.28
C GLU A 672 -40.41 -19.58 5.19
N ARG A 673 -41.67 -19.57 4.73
CA ARG A 673 -42.54 -18.39 4.72
C ARG A 673 -43.81 -18.64 5.53
N ASP A 674 -44.43 -17.57 6.03
CA ASP A 674 -45.77 -17.61 6.61
C ASP A 674 -46.87 -17.49 5.52
N ASP A 675 -48.13 -17.59 5.94
CA ASP A 675 -49.31 -17.53 5.06
C ASP A 675 -49.47 -16.18 4.35
N PHE A 676 -48.82 -15.11 4.86
CA PHE A 676 -48.77 -13.78 4.25
C PHE A 676 -47.59 -13.62 3.28
N GLY A 677 -46.83 -14.69 3.03
CA GLY A 677 -45.67 -14.73 2.15
C GLY A 677 -44.41 -14.08 2.76
N ARG A 678 -44.39 -13.76 4.06
CA ARG A 678 -43.24 -13.14 4.74
C ARG A 678 -42.24 -14.21 5.19
N PRO A 679 -40.94 -13.90 5.31
CA PRO A 679 -39.96 -14.83 5.89
C PRO A 679 -40.38 -15.29 7.30
N LYS A 680 -40.39 -16.60 7.55
CA LYS A 680 -40.63 -17.18 8.88
C LYS A 680 -39.33 -17.72 9.49
N THR A 681 -38.55 -18.42 8.67
CA THR A 681 -37.16 -18.78 8.98
C THR A 681 -36.23 -18.44 7.82
N ALA A 682 -35.00 -18.08 8.14
CA ALA A 682 -33.91 -17.90 7.20
C ALA A 682 -32.60 -18.45 7.77
N LYS A 683 -31.61 -18.75 6.92
CA LYS A 683 -30.25 -19.13 7.32
C LYS A 683 -29.29 -17.97 7.06
N VAL A 684 -28.36 -17.72 7.98
CA VAL A 684 -27.30 -16.71 7.78
C VAL A 684 -26.40 -17.14 6.62
N VAL A 685 -26.06 -16.23 5.71
CA VAL A 685 -25.18 -16.52 4.56
C VAL A 685 -23.83 -15.84 4.73
N LYS A 686 -22.76 -16.62 4.58
CA LYS A 686 -21.38 -16.13 4.50
C LYS A 686 -20.93 -16.10 3.05
N TYR A 687 -20.25 -15.03 2.64
CA TYR A 687 -19.65 -14.91 1.31
C TYR A 687 -18.20 -15.36 1.41
N VAL A 688 -17.80 -16.35 0.61
CA VAL A 688 -16.48 -16.99 0.70
C VAL A 688 -15.78 -16.91 -0.64
N VAL A 689 -14.65 -16.20 -0.72
CA VAL A 689 -13.80 -16.21 -1.92
C VAL A 689 -13.13 -17.57 -2.06
N GLN A 690 -13.17 -18.16 -3.25
CA GLN A 690 -12.54 -19.43 -3.59
C GLN A 690 -11.77 -19.30 -4.90
N ASN A 691 -10.62 -19.96 -5.01
CA ASN A 691 -9.87 -19.98 -6.26
C ASN A 691 -10.48 -21.00 -7.22
N ALA A 692 -11.00 -20.54 -8.36
CA ALA A 692 -11.41 -21.41 -9.44
C ALA A 692 -10.21 -22.16 -10.04
N LYS A 693 -10.48 -23.21 -10.83
CA LYS A 693 -9.45 -23.93 -11.63
C LYS A 693 -8.63 -23.00 -12.53
N SER A 694 -9.18 -21.83 -12.91
CA SER A 694 -8.50 -20.79 -13.69
C SER A 694 -7.64 -19.83 -12.84
N ALA A 695 -7.37 -20.15 -11.57
CA ALA A 695 -6.71 -19.32 -10.56
C ALA A 695 -7.36 -17.96 -10.26
N HIS A 696 -8.55 -17.68 -10.81
CA HIS A 696 -9.29 -16.47 -10.49
C HIS A 696 -10.05 -16.65 -9.16
N PRO A 697 -10.10 -15.64 -8.29
CA PRO A 697 -11.00 -15.64 -7.14
C PRO A 697 -12.46 -15.53 -7.60
N VAL A 698 -13.32 -16.35 -7.02
CA VAL A 698 -14.78 -16.39 -7.22
C VAL A 698 -15.44 -16.32 -5.86
N VAL A 699 -16.43 -15.45 -5.67
CA VAL A 699 -17.21 -15.43 -4.43
C VAL A 699 -18.30 -16.48 -4.49
N VAL A 700 -18.38 -17.30 -3.45
CA VAL A 700 -19.43 -18.32 -3.28
C VAL A 700 -20.25 -17.98 -2.02
N PRO A 701 -21.58 -17.79 -2.13
CA PRO A 701 -22.44 -17.70 -0.96
C PRO A 701 -22.59 -19.08 -0.31
N VAL A 702 -22.43 -19.16 1.00
CA VAL A 702 -22.53 -20.38 1.80
C VAL A 702 -23.51 -20.13 2.94
N ALA A 703 -24.67 -20.82 2.90
CA ALA A 703 -25.61 -20.81 4.02
C ALA A 703 -25.01 -21.58 5.21
N THR A 704 -25.11 -21.01 6.40
CA THR A 704 -24.68 -21.66 7.65
C THR A 704 -25.83 -22.44 8.29
N ASP A 705 -25.56 -23.11 9.41
CA ASP A 705 -26.60 -23.75 10.23
C ASP A 705 -27.29 -22.79 11.19
N THR A 706 -26.73 -21.58 11.39
CA THR A 706 -27.34 -20.50 12.17
C THR A 706 -28.66 -20.04 11.54
N VAL A 707 -29.75 -20.15 12.30
CA VAL A 707 -31.11 -19.82 11.88
C VAL A 707 -31.54 -18.47 12.43
N MET A 708 -32.20 -17.69 11.59
CA MET A 708 -32.90 -16.46 11.95
C MET A 708 -34.40 -16.77 11.96
N ARG A 709 -35.07 -16.65 13.11
CA ARG A 709 -36.53 -16.81 13.21
C ARG A 709 -37.20 -15.44 13.30
N TYR A 710 -38.14 -15.17 12.42
CA TYR A 710 -38.82 -13.88 12.32
C TYR A 710 -40.18 -13.90 13.03
N THR A 711 -40.52 -12.78 13.65
CA THR A 711 -41.82 -12.50 14.26
C THR A 711 -42.30 -11.13 13.80
N TYR A 712 -43.62 -10.99 13.63
CA TYR A 712 -44.25 -9.78 13.09
C TYR A 712 -45.26 -9.22 14.08
N ALA A 713 -45.31 -7.90 14.23
CA ALA A 713 -46.19 -7.25 15.19
C ALA A 713 -47.68 -7.23 14.76
N SER A 714 -47.94 -7.42 13.47
CA SER A 714 -49.28 -7.44 12.86
C SER A 714 -49.23 -8.08 11.47
N ASP A 715 -50.37 -8.34 10.83
CA ASP A 715 -50.43 -8.83 9.43
C ASP A 715 -49.95 -7.79 8.41
N SER A 716 -50.04 -6.50 8.76
CA SER A 716 -49.50 -5.38 7.99
C SER A 716 -47.99 -5.20 8.11
N ASP A 717 -47.36 -5.75 9.16
CA ASP A 717 -45.91 -5.67 9.34
C ASP A 717 -45.21 -6.59 8.32
N ARG A 718 -44.38 -6.00 7.46
CA ARG A 718 -43.65 -6.71 6.39
C ARG A 718 -42.15 -6.87 6.67
N ILE A 719 -41.64 -6.27 7.73
CA ILE A 719 -40.21 -6.31 8.11
C ILE A 719 -40.02 -7.28 9.26
N GLY A 720 -40.83 -7.15 10.31
CA GLY A 720 -40.73 -7.94 11.52
C GLY A 720 -39.45 -7.69 12.32
N THR A 721 -39.20 -8.57 13.28
CA THR A 721 -37.97 -8.66 14.07
C THR A 721 -37.53 -10.12 14.14
N HIS A 722 -36.23 -10.37 14.28
CA HIS A 722 -35.71 -11.73 14.32
C HIS A 722 -34.86 -12.04 15.56
N VAL A 723 -34.81 -13.32 15.92
CA VAL A 723 -33.83 -13.88 16.86
C VAL A 723 -32.88 -14.81 16.12
N VAL A 724 -31.62 -14.88 16.57
CA VAL A 724 -30.57 -15.70 15.96
C VAL A 724 -30.28 -16.90 16.87
N GLU A 725 -30.47 -18.10 16.32
CA GLU A 725 -30.20 -19.40 16.96
C GLU A 725 -29.00 -20.06 16.27
N GLN A 726 -28.07 -20.64 17.03
CA GLN A 726 -26.90 -21.38 16.51
C GLN A 726 -27.15 -22.89 16.46
#